data_AF-A0AAU9PAU6-F1
#
_entry.id   AF-A0AAU9PAU6-F1
#
_cell.length_a   1.000
_cell.length_b   1.000
_cell.length_c   1.000
_cell.angle_alpha   90.00
_cell.angle_beta   90.00
_cell.angle_gamma   90.00
#
_symmetry.space_group_name_H-M   'P 1'
#
loop_
_entity.id
_entity.type
_entity.pdbx_description
1 polymer ?
#
loop_
_entity_poly.entity_id
_entity_poly.type
_entity_poly.pdbx_seq_one_letter_code
_entity_poly.pdbx_strand_id
1 'polypeptide(L)'
;MQQVGSCKNITEEYLSSLGLLVFQSYQQNRFSEPMPWIGVYIALASLFCILAMVADLLHGLRNRQLWFPCKCFTMNAASLTVIAVAMKLPVDLNNQMPGYVDQAAKLGSMGFMCTIMANLLPSLATMDKKELVSNIIALGILVITLVVNVCIQITTGLLSFHGDEAAETFGQVLLSGTFPAGAYLTAHRFIPAIYVSVLLMLLIIYACSSLAILKSKQILESKYQAAHETILKDKELLQQPGRLLTVEKLTQHVSNYWIMAGTGSPQFMTACSATTSASGVICAFTTVLHILIMVSNTGSLKDFQSDYKWSMLVILVIQLIGTILGTIAPLCRCFAVLSFKLSVKWIWNHINVSTVESYWTEKLSDWKQSSIPFPCGNRKCKIVIENVKILILNVCIGFQKTVVVTCKMIAVIPLLFVICVLSCFGCWKWLKAMFFSTPSIVLEKNPEQLDKDKDLSRCVLQLQDDMEFPERTLKGILKSVNRLIQKAVKQQPNNLMKLLKESRGFEGVEKFDSLLVPPLLSKQYLTCWSLTLVSLTTVAISLPNIQNNIVDCLLSSVSEGLVYVTLVEETLNTTNDHVTIQKAAKTLWLQVEVYHKWLGNKLTKPDPQANTVGQILGWLRDTAKNIVTDLETIDIGSRNNDKSICRFISANSMYHIIETIMLSYNDNIDLVTQEELFAQLLSIIGDILAACLTNLPQVIAVKCHASTIEKRETSVHVAAQLLGETMQIINTLKDRQLPSLNLDELAYIEKWCAYFTSPFP
;
A
#
# COMPACT_ATOMS: atom_id res chain seq x y z
N MET A 1 51.38 -32.17 21.30
CA MET A 1 52.73 -32.51 20.80
C MET A 1 53.62 -33.15 21.86
N GLN A 2 53.87 -32.55 23.04
CA GLN A 2 54.83 -33.08 24.04
C GLN A 2 54.61 -34.56 24.44
N GLN A 3 53.37 -35.05 24.53
CA GLN A 3 53.09 -36.47 24.83
C GLN A 3 53.43 -37.43 23.68
N VAL A 4 53.44 -36.98 22.42
CA VAL A 4 53.67 -37.86 21.24
C VAL A 4 55.17 -38.10 21.02
N GLY A 5 56.03 -37.13 21.35
CA GLY A 5 57.49 -37.27 21.26
C GLY A 5 58.12 -38.31 22.21
N SER A 6 57.32 -38.95 23.09
CA SER A 6 57.79 -39.99 24.00
C SER A 6 57.70 -41.42 23.42
N CYS A 7 57.11 -41.61 22.24
CA CYS A 7 56.97 -42.93 21.61
C CYS A 7 58.17 -43.26 20.71
N LYS A 8 58.90 -44.32 21.05
CA LYS A 8 60.20 -44.70 20.43
C LYS A 8 60.18 -45.08 18.93
N ASN A 9 59.01 -45.16 18.29
CA ASN A 9 58.84 -45.65 16.90
C ASN A 9 58.13 -44.65 15.97
N ILE A 10 58.12 -43.35 16.29
CA ILE A 10 57.44 -42.34 15.45
C ILE A 10 58.45 -41.64 14.53
N THR A 11 58.26 -41.78 13.21
CA THR A 11 59.03 -41.06 12.18
C THR A 11 58.75 -39.56 12.18
N GLU A 12 59.75 -38.76 11.83
CA GLU A 12 59.61 -37.28 11.71
C GLU A 12 58.49 -36.88 10.74
N GLU A 13 58.29 -37.65 9.67
CA GLU A 13 57.20 -37.47 8.71
C GLU A 13 55.81 -37.58 9.37
N TYR A 14 55.62 -38.51 10.32
CA TYR A 14 54.37 -38.66 11.07
C TYR A 14 54.16 -37.50 12.06
N LEU A 15 55.23 -37.03 12.73
CA LEU A 15 55.16 -35.84 13.59
C LEU A 15 54.84 -34.57 12.80
N SER A 16 55.42 -34.42 11.60
CA SER A 16 55.13 -33.33 10.66
C SER A 16 53.68 -33.36 10.19
N SER A 17 53.20 -34.53 9.75
CA SER A 17 51.80 -34.75 9.35
C SER A 17 50.81 -34.45 10.48
N LEU A 18 51.08 -34.96 11.69
CA LEU A 18 50.27 -34.67 12.88
C LEU A 18 50.29 -33.17 13.24
N GLY A 19 51.45 -32.51 13.09
CA GLY A 19 51.58 -31.07 13.28
C GLY A 19 50.77 -30.25 12.28
N LEU A 20 50.78 -30.67 11.00
CA LEU A 20 49.98 -30.07 9.95
C LEU A 20 48.48 -30.24 10.23
N LEU A 21 48.03 -31.43 10.65
CA LEU A 21 46.63 -31.70 11.03
C LEU A 21 46.18 -30.87 12.24
N VAL A 22 47.02 -30.75 13.27
CA VAL A 22 46.72 -29.89 14.44
C VAL A 22 46.68 -28.41 14.05
N PHE A 23 47.58 -27.95 13.18
CA PHE A 23 47.56 -26.58 12.68
C PHE A 23 46.33 -26.30 11.81
N GLN A 24 45.94 -27.22 10.92
CA GLN A 24 44.72 -27.15 10.13
C GLN A 24 43.47 -27.14 11.02
N SER A 25 43.40 -28.00 12.04
CA SER A 25 42.30 -28.01 13.01
C SER A 25 42.22 -26.70 13.82
N TYR A 26 43.36 -26.14 14.22
CA TYR A 26 43.41 -24.83 14.90
C TYR A 26 42.93 -23.68 13.98
N GLN A 27 43.36 -23.67 12.72
CA GLN A 27 42.86 -22.73 11.70
C GLN A 27 41.36 -22.88 11.49
N GLN A 28 40.86 -24.11 11.31
CA GLN A 28 39.44 -24.42 11.14
C GLN A 28 38.60 -23.86 12.30
N ASN A 29 38.98 -24.17 13.55
CA ASN A 29 38.31 -23.68 14.75
C ASN A 29 38.28 -22.15 14.82
N ARG A 30 39.40 -21.49 14.49
CA ARG A 30 39.48 -20.02 14.47
C ARG A 30 38.60 -19.40 13.38
N PHE A 31 38.46 -20.05 12.22
CA PHE A 31 37.53 -19.60 11.17
C PHE A 31 36.06 -19.89 11.50
N SER A 32 35.77 -20.83 12.41
CA SER A 32 34.40 -21.16 12.82
C SER A 32 33.88 -20.42 14.07
N GLU A 33 34.75 -19.73 14.83
CA GLU A 33 34.37 -18.81 15.92
C GLU A 33 33.16 -17.88 15.62
N PRO A 34 33.04 -17.22 14.43
CA PRO A 34 31.89 -16.37 14.12
C PRO A 34 30.62 -17.11 13.69
N MET A 35 30.65 -18.43 13.43
CA MET A 35 29.49 -19.16 12.88
C MET A 35 28.25 -19.13 13.77
N PRO A 36 28.33 -19.23 15.12
CA PRO A 36 27.16 -19.06 15.99
C PRO A 36 26.51 -17.68 15.88
N TRP A 37 27.31 -16.61 15.66
CA TRP A 37 26.79 -15.26 15.42
C TRP A 37 26.13 -15.12 14.04
N ILE A 38 26.66 -15.80 13.02
CA ILE A 38 25.98 -15.93 11.73
C ILE A 38 24.64 -16.65 11.90
N GLY A 39 24.56 -17.67 12.76
CA GLY A 39 23.29 -18.34 13.06
C GLY A 39 22.28 -17.43 13.79
N VAL A 40 22.74 -16.58 14.72
CA VAL A 40 21.89 -15.52 15.32
C VAL A 40 21.40 -14.53 14.25
N TYR A 41 22.23 -14.19 13.26
CA TYR A 41 21.79 -13.32 12.14
C TYR A 41 20.71 -13.98 11.26
N ILE A 42 20.84 -15.29 10.97
CA ILE A 42 19.81 -16.09 10.27
C ILE A 42 18.49 -16.13 11.08
N ALA A 43 18.58 -16.31 12.39
CA ALA A 43 17.45 -16.30 13.31
C ALA A 43 16.73 -14.94 13.35
N LEU A 44 17.48 -13.83 13.42
CA LEU A 44 16.92 -12.48 13.41
C LEU A 44 16.25 -12.14 12.06
N ALA A 45 16.87 -12.51 10.94
CA ALA A 45 16.27 -12.36 9.61
C ALA A 45 14.97 -13.17 9.48
N SER A 46 14.96 -14.41 9.99
CA SER A 46 13.77 -15.26 10.04
C SER A 46 12.66 -14.61 10.88
N LEU A 47 12.99 -14.07 12.06
CA LEU A 47 12.04 -13.38 12.93
C LEU A 47 11.42 -12.14 12.25
N PHE A 48 12.19 -11.37 11.48
CA PHE A 48 11.66 -10.23 10.73
C PHE A 48 10.60 -10.67 9.70
N CYS A 49 10.84 -11.74 8.94
CA CYS A 49 9.85 -12.32 8.04
C CYS A 49 8.58 -12.76 8.79
N ILE A 50 8.73 -13.37 9.97
CA ILE A 50 7.59 -13.82 10.79
C ILE A 50 6.75 -12.65 11.27
N LEU A 51 7.38 -11.60 11.81
CA LEU A 51 6.68 -10.40 12.28
C LEU A 51 5.89 -9.72 11.14
N ALA A 52 6.45 -9.67 9.93
CA ALA A 52 5.77 -9.12 8.76
C ALA A 52 4.56 -9.99 8.34
N MET A 53 4.69 -11.33 8.31
CA MET A 53 3.57 -12.24 8.02
C MET A 53 2.45 -12.15 9.08
N VAL A 54 2.82 -12.06 10.36
CA VAL A 54 1.86 -11.93 11.47
C VAL A 54 1.15 -10.57 11.44
N ALA A 55 1.84 -9.49 11.06
CA ALA A 55 1.23 -8.18 10.89
C ALA A 55 0.13 -8.19 9.80
N ASP A 56 0.35 -8.86 8.68
CA ASP A 56 -0.67 -9.04 7.62
C ASP A 56 -1.84 -9.93 8.07
N LEU A 57 -1.56 -11.00 8.81
CA LEU A 57 -2.60 -11.83 9.44
C LEU A 57 -3.50 -10.99 10.36
N LEU A 58 -2.90 -10.20 11.26
CA LEU A 58 -3.63 -9.31 12.17
C LEU A 58 -4.40 -8.21 11.42
N HIS A 59 -3.84 -7.67 10.33
CA HIS A 59 -4.50 -6.67 9.48
C HIS A 59 -5.76 -7.24 8.81
N GLY A 60 -5.66 -8.44 8.21
CA GLY A 60 -6.79 -9.13 7.60
C GLY A 60 -7.90 -9.47 8.61
N LEU A 61 -7.55 -9.96 9.80
CA LEU A 61 -8.51 -10.20 10.89
C LEU A 61 -9.21 -8.90 11.32
N ARG A 62 -8.46 -7.82 11.58
CA ARG A 62 -9.00 -6.53 12.02
C ARG A 62 -9.98 -5.94 11.01
N ASN A 63 -9.67 -6.04 9.72
CA ASN A 63 -10.50 -5.52 8.64
C ASN A 63 -11.61 -6.50 8.18
N ARG A 64 -11.67 -7.71 8.75
CA ARG A 64 -12.57 -8.81 8.35
C ARG A 64 -12.44 -9.22 6.88
N GLN A 65 -11.23 -9.12 6.33
CA GLN A 65 -10.92 -9.52 4.96
C GLN A 65 -10.41 -10.96 4.96
N LEU A 66 -11.30 -11.92 4.66
CA LEU A 66 -11.02 -13.37 4.68
C LEU A 66 -9.91 -13.82 3.72
N TRP A 67 -9.53 -12.98 2.76
CA TRP A 67 -8.47 -13.24 1.77
C TRP A 67 -7.09 -12.74 2.21
N PHE A 68 -6.97 -12.07 3.35
CA PHE A 68 -5.72 -11.61 3.97
C PHE A 68 -4.78 -10.85 3.00
N PRO A 69 -4.96 -9.53 2.81
CA PRO A 69 -4.05 -8.75 1.97
C PRO A 69 -2.61 -8.81 2.48
N CYS A 70 -1.65 -8.79 1.56
CA CYS A 70 -0.23 -8.64 1.89
C CYS A 70 0.10 -7.14 1.80
N LYS A 71 0.32 -6.48 2.95
CA LYS A 71 0.58 -5.04 3.06
C LYS A 71 1.91 -4.77 3.79
N CYS A 72 2.24 -5.59 4.77
CA CYS A 72 3.48 -5.53 5.54
C CYS A 72 4.54 -6.47 4.95
N PHE A 73 4.16 -7.68 4.54
CA PHE A 73 5.05 -8.64 3.89
C PHE A 73 4.81 -8.62 2.37
N THR A 74 5.41 -7.63 1.71
CA THR A 74 5.44 -7.51 0.25
C THR A 74 6.80 -7.94 -0.29
N MET A 75 6.80 -8.59 -1.46
CA MET A 75 8.07 -8.96 -2.11
C MET A 75 8.68 -7.73 -2.79
N ASN A 76 9.89 -7.37 -2.40
CA ASN A 76 10.69 -6.28 -2.95
C ASN A 76 12.18 -6.58 -2.71
N ALA A 77 13.09 -5.73 -3.17
CA ALA A 77 14.53 -5.95 -3.02
C ALA A 77 14.97 -6.11 -1.54
N ALA A 78 14.37 -5.37 -0.61
CA ALA A 78 14.70 -5.47 0.82
C ALA A 78 14.20 -6.81 1.41
N SER A 79 12.95 -7.19 1.17
CA SER A 79 12.42 -8.47 1.68
C SER A 79 13.14 -9.67 1.06
N LEU A 80 13.45 -9.64 -0.24
CA LEU A 80 14.26 -10.68 -0.89
C LEU A 80 15.66 -10.81 -0.28
N THR A 81 16.28 -9.69 0.10
CA THR A 81 17.59 -9.70 0.80
C THR A 81 17.48 -10.34 2.18
N VAL A 82 16.45 -10.00 2.97
CA VAL A 82 16.22 -10.63 4.29
C VAL A 82 15.92 -12.13 4.16
N ILE A 83 15.14 -12.53 3.14
CA ILE A 83 14.86 -13.94 2.87
C ILE A 83 16.15 -14.68 2.46
N ALA A 84 17.02 -14.08 1.64
CA ALA A 84 18.31 -14.68 1.29
C ALA A 84 19.20 -14.92 2.52
N VAL A 85 19.16 -14.02 3.51
CA VAL A 85 19.83 -14.22 4.82
C VAL A 85 19.16 -15.35 5.62
N ALA A 86 17.83 -15.36 5.73
CA ALA A 86 17.10 -16.43 6.42
C ALA A 86 17.31 -17.82 5.79
N MET A 87 17.61 -17.86 4.48
CA MET A 87 17.89 -19.06 3.69
C MET A 87 19.37 -19.40 3.54
N LYS A 88 20.26 -18.72 4.29
CA LYS A 88 21.70 -19.02 4.26
C LYS A 88 22.02 -20.46 4.68
N LEU A 89 21.25 -21.03 5.62
CA LEU A 89 21.53 -22.35 6.20
C LEU A 89 21.47 -23.52 5.17
N PRO A 90 20.41 -23.69 4.35
CA PRO A 90 20.38 -24.71 3.30
C PRO A 90 21.32 -24.41 2.11
N VAL A 91 21.84 -23.19 2.00
CA VAL A 91 22.82 -22.78 0.98
C VAL A 91 24.27 -23.06 1.42
N ASP A 92 24.52 -23.32 2.71
CA ASP A 92 25.85 -23.60 3.25
C ASP A 92 26.34 -25.02 2.91
N LEU A 93 27.24 -25.08 1.91
CA LEU A 93 27.95 -26.27 1.47
C LEU A 93 29.26 -26.54 2.23
N ASN A 94 29.81 -25.55 2.91
CA ASN A 94 31.19 -25.59 3.42
C ASN A 94 31.27 -26.20 4.82
N ASN A 95 30.25 -25.96 5.64
CA ASN A 95 30.18 -26.50 6.99
C ASN A 95 29.52 -27.89 7.00
N GLN A 96 30.18 -28.86 7.63
CA GLN A 96 29.57 -30.16 7.92
C GLN A 96 28.49 -29.98 8.99
N MET A 97 27.35 -30.65 8.79
CA MET A 97 26.15 -30.48 9.63
C MET A 97 25.53 -31.85 9.96
N PRO A 98 26.26 -32.77 10.63
CA PRO A 98 25.84 -34.16 10.78
C PRO A 98 24.82 -34.40 11.91
N GLY A 99 24.67 -33.47 12.85
CA GLY A 99 23.79 -33.64 14.01
C GLY A 99 22.31 -33.64 13.63
N TYR A 100 21.48 -34.34 14.42
CA TYR A 100 20.04 -34.41 14.22
C TYR A 100 19.37 -33.04 14.18
N VAL A 101 19.76 -32.13 15.09
CA VAL A 101 19.26 -30.74 15.11
C VAL A 101 19.75 -29.97 13.88
N ASP A 102 20.95 -30.27 13.39
CA ASP A 102 21.53 -29.59 12.25
C ASP A 102 20.77 -29.90 10.94
N GLN A 103 20.48 -31.19 10.71
CA GLN A 103 19.69 -31.66 9.57
C GLN A 103 18.23 -31.19 9.66
N ALA A 104 17.62 -31.26 10.86
CA ALA A 104 16.28 -30.76 11.09
C ALA A 104 16.16 -29.26 10.78
N ALA A 105 17.14 -28.45 11.17
CA ALA A 105 17.17 -27.02 10.87
C ALA A 105 17.31 -26.75 9.35
N LYS A 106 18.18 -27.48 8.63
CA LYS A 106 18.30 -27.36 7.16
C LYS A 106 16.98 -27.67 6.44
N LEU A 107 16.33 -28.79 6.79
CA LEU A 107 15.02 -29.18 6.26
C LEU A 107 13.93 -28.17 6.64
N GLY A 108 13.97 -27.68 7.87
CA GLY A 108 13.07 -26.68 8.41
C GLY A 108 13.14 -25.33 7.68
N SER A 109 14.36 -24.88 7.32
CA SER A 109 14.54 -23.69 6.49
C SER A 109 13.88 -23.82 5.11
N MET A 110 13.93 -25.00 4.49
CA MET A 110 13.21 -25.24 3.22
C MET A 110 11.69 -25.20 3.40
N GLY A 111 11.16 -25.77 4.49
CA GLY A 111 9.75 -25.65 4.85
C GLY A 111 9.33 -24.20 5.11
N PHE A 112 10.16 -23.43 5.80
CA PHE A 112 9.97 -22.01 6.06
C PHE A 112 10.01 -21.17 4.77
N MET A 113 10.87 -21.50 3.81
CA MET A 113 10.85 -20.89 2.47
C MET A 113 9.54 -21.13 1.74
N CYS A 114 8.99 -22.36 1.79
CA CYS A 114 7.67 -22.66 1.23
C CYS A 114 6.57 -21.81 1.87
N THR A 115 6.60 -21.63 3.21
CA THR A 115 5.66 -20.75 3.92
C THR A 115 5.79 -19.29 3.51
N ILE A 116 7.03 -18.78 3.37
CA ILE A 116 7.31 -17.42 2.88
C ILE A 116 6.76 -17.24 1.46
N MET A 117 7.04 -18.17 0.55
CA MET A 117 6.55 -18.12 -0.83
C MET A 117 5.02 -18.17 -0.90
N ALA A 118 4.35 -19.01 -0.10
CA ALA A 118 2.88 -19.04 -0.06
C ALA A 118 2.25 -17.75 0.50
N ASN A 119 2.96 -17.01 1.35
CA ASN A 119 2.50 -15.73 1.88
C ASN A 119 2.76 -14.55 0.94
N LEU A 120 3.88 -14.54 0.24
CA LEU A 120 4.25 -13.46 -0.68
C LEU A 120 3.49 -13.51 -2.01
N LEU A 121 2.88 -14.64 -2.39
CA LEU A 121 2.31 -14.85 -3.72
C LEU A 121 1.23 -13.79 -4.11
N PRO A 122 0.31 -13.36 -3.22
CA PRO A 122 -0.61 -12.27 -3.55
C PRO A 122 0.06 -10.90 -3.73
N SER A 123 1.24 -10.67 -3.15
CA SER A 123 1.96 -9.38 -3.29
C SER A 123 2.49 -9.12 -4.71
N LEU A 124 2.59 -10.15 -5.57
CA LEU A 124 2.86 -9.97 -7.01
C LEU A 124 1.90 -8.98 -7.67
N ALA A 125 0.66 -8.93 -7.17
CA ALA A 125 -0.38 -8.12 -7.76
C ALA A 125 -0.33 -6.63 -7.37
N THR A 126 0.41 -6.28 -6.31
CA THR A 126 0.55 -4.87 -5.85
C THR A 126 1.71 -4.13 -6.52
N MET A 127 2.63 -4.85 -7.18
CA MET A 127 3.83 -4.29 -7.83
C MET A 127 3.52 -3.67 -9.19
N ASP A 128 4.32 -2.69 -9.60
CA ASP A 128 4.27 -2.21 -11.00
C ASP A 128 4.78 -3.28 -12.00
N LYS A 129 4.58 -3.05 -13.30
CA LYS A 129 4.92 -4.03 -14.36
C LYS A 129 6.44 -4.33 -14.46
N LYS A 130 7.31 -3.38 -14.14
CA LYS A 130 8.78 -3.53 -14.17
C LYS A 130 9.27 -4.16 -12.88
N GLU A 131 8.78 -3.67 -11.75
CA GLU A 131 9.06 -4.20 -10.41
C GLU A 131 8.68 -5.68 -10.32
N LEU A 132 7.49 -6.06 -10.79
CA LEU A 132 7.02 -7.45 -10.84
C LEU A 132 8.02 -8.37 -11.56
N VAL A 133 8.50 -7.96 -12.74
CA VAL A 133 9.46 -8.76 -13.53
C VAL A 133 10.81 -8.85 -12.81
N SER A 134 11.32 -7.74 -12.29
CA SER A 134 12.60 -7.71 -11.57
C SER A 134 12.57 -8.60 -10.31
N ASN A 135 11.52 -8.48 -9.50
CA ASN A 135 11.38 -9.25 -8.26
C ASN A 135 11.14 -10.74 -8.54
N ILE A 136 10.42 -11.11 -9.62
CA ILE A 136 10.28 -12.50 -10.06
C ILE A 136 11.62 -13.11 -10.50
N ILE A 137 12.44 -12.36 -11.25
CA ILE A 137 13.78 -12.81 -11.66
C ILE A 137 14.67 -13.03 -10.43
N ALA A 138 14.68 -12.06 -9.49
CA ALA A 138 15.46 -12.15 -8.27
C ALA A 138 15.02 -13.32 -7.37
N LEU A 139 13.72 -13.54 -7.19
CA LEU A 139 13.19 -14.71 -6.48
C LEU A 139 13.56 -16.02 -7.19
N GLY A 140 13.50 -16.05 -8.52
CA GLY A 140 13.91 -17.20 -9.32
C GLY A 140 15.37 -17.57 -9.12
N ILE A 141 16.27 -16.58 -9.18
CA ILE A 141 17.70 -16.78 -8.89
C ILE A 141 17.90 -17.33 -7.47
N LEU A 142 17.23 -16.77 -6.47
CA LEU A 142 17.33 -17.22 -5.08
C LEU A 142 16.86 -18.68 -4.90
N VAL A 143 15.69 -19.03 -5.43
CA VAL A 143 15.12 -20.39 -5.31
C VAL A 143 15.93 -21.40 -6.11
N ILE A 144 16.37 -21.07 -7.33
CA ILE A 144 17.23 -21.95 -8.14
C ILE A 144 18.58 -22.17 -7.43
N THR A 145 19.19 -21.13 -6.87
CA THR A 145 20.43 -21.25 -6.10
C THR A 145 20.25 -22.18 -4.91
N LEU A 146 19.18 -22.02 -4.13
CA LEU A 146 18.87 -22.88 -3.00
C LEU A 146 18.64 -24.34 -3.44
N VAL A 147 17.86 -24.57 -4.51
CA VAL A 147 17.62 -25.91 -5.07
C VAL A 147 18.91 -26.58 -5.54
N VAL A 148 19.77 -25.88 -6.29
CA VAL A 148 21.03 -26.43 -6.79
C VAL A 148 21.96 -26.83 -5.63
N ASN A 149 22.09 -25.98 -4.61
CA ASN A 149 22.89 -26.29 -3.42
C ASN A 149 22.35 -27.51 -2.66
N VAL A 150 21.04 -27.66 -2.54
CA VAL A 150 20.43 -28.83 -1.89
C VAL A 150 20.62 -30.10 -2.75
N CYS A 151 20.50 -30.02 -4.07
CA CYS A 151 20.80 -31.15 -4.97
C CYS A 151 22.27 -31.60 -4.87
N ILE A 152 23.21 -30.68 -4.73
CA ILE A 152 24.62 -30.98 -4.47
C ILE A 152 24.78 -31.71 -3.13
N GLN A 153 24.10 -31.25 -2.07
CA GLN A 153 24.15 -31.89 -0.74
C GLN A 153 23.51 -33.29 -0.71
N ILE A 154 22.45 -33.53 -1.50
CA ILE A 154 21.85 -34.87 -1.67
C ILE A 154 22.85 -35.81 -2.38
N THR A 155 23.52 -35.31 -3.41
CA THR A 155 24.46 -36.09 -4.25
C THR A 155 25.75 -36.43 -3.50
N THR A 156 26.30 -35.47 -2.77
CA THR A 156 27.49 -35.65 -1.90
C THR A 156 27.18 -36.42 -0.61
N GLY A 157 25.90 -36.67 -0.32
CA GLY A 157 25.46 -37.35 0.90
C GLY A 157 25.45 -36.48 2.16
N LEU A 158 25.84 -35.20 2.09
CA LEU A 158 25.89 -34.28 3.23
C LEU A 158 24.51 -34.08 3.93
N LEU A 159 23.41 -34.30 3.20
CA LEU A 159 22.03 -34.29 3.72
C LEU A 159 21.48 -35.69 4.05
N SER A 160 22.35 -36.71 4.07
CA SER A 160 22.03 -38.10 4.40
C SER A 160 23.12 -38.81 5.21
N PHE A 161 24.06 -38.07 5.81
CA PHE A 161 25.19 -38.63 6.56
C PHE A 161 24.86 -38.62 8.06
N HIS A 162 24.70 -39.80 8.64
CA HIS A 162 24.59 -39.99 10.08
C HIS A 162 25.79 -40.76 10.62
N GLY A 163 26.42 -40.26 11.69
CA GLY A 163 27.70 -40.78 12.20
C GLY A 163 27.59 -42.15 12.86
N ASP A 164 26.55 -42.37 13.67
CA ASP A 164 26.41 -43.60 14.45
C ASP A 164 26.01 -44.80 13.58
N GLU A 165 25.15 -44.60 12.57
CA GLU A 165 24.83 -45.64 11.58
C GLU A 165 26.07 -46.05 10.77
N ALA A 166 27.00 -45.12 10.52
CA ALA A 166 28.27 -45.45 9.87
C ALA A 166 29.17 -46.29 10.79
N ALA A 167 29.21 -46.01 12.10
CA ALA A 167 29.98 -46.83 13.05
C ALA A 167 29.44 -48.26 13.16
N GLU A 168 28.12 -48.44 13.26
CA GLU A 168 27.50 -49.78 13.25
C GLU A 168 27.67 -50.48 11.89
N THR A 169 27.42 -49.79 10.77
CA THR A 169 27.53 -50.40 9.43
C THR A 169 28.97 -50.76 9.08
N PHE A 170 29.95 -49.90 9.42
CA PHE A 170 31.37 -50.17 9.16
C PHE A 170 31.89 -51.28 10.10
N GLY A 171 31.41 -51.33 11.35
CA GLY A 171 31.65 -52.42 12.29
C GLY A 171 31.08 -53.76 11.81
N GLN A 172 29.83 -53.78 11.33
CA GLN A 172 29.22 -54.99 10.73
C GLN A 172 29.93 -55.42 9.45
N VAL A 173 30.25 -54.49 8.53
CA VAL A 173 30.96 -54.81 7.29
C VAL A 173 32.35 -55.41 7.56
N LEU A 174 33.06 -54.93 8.59
CA LEU A 174 34.33 -55.53 9.03
C LEU A 174 34.17 -56.94 9.62
N LEU A 175 33.02 -57.25 10.23
CA LEU A 175 32.79 -58.49 10.99
C LEU A 175 32.02 -59.58 10.23
N SER A 176 31.12 -59.23 9.30
CA SER A 176 30.23 -60.19 8.62
C SER A 176 30.38 -60.27 7.11
N GLY A 177 31.20 -59.40 6.49
CA GLY A 177 31.48 -59.43 5.04
C GLY A 177 30.26 -59.29 4.13
N THR A 178 29.11 -58.85 4.66
CA THR A 178 27.82 -58.85 3.98
C THR A 178 27.20 -57.45 4.03
N PHE A 179 26.89 -56.87 2.87
CA PHE A 179 26.19 -55.59 2.79
C PHE A 179 24.72 -55.75 3.22
N PRO A 180 24.24 -55.02 4.24
CA PRO A 180 22.81 -54.93 4.53
C PRO A 180 22.11 -54.20 3.37
N ALA A 181 21.14 -54.86 2.74
CA ALA A 181 20.59 -54.42 1.47
C ALA A 181 19.70 -53.15 1.56
N GLY A 182 20.21 -52.01 1.08
CA GLY A 182 19.52 -51.02 0.23
C GLY A 182 18.24 -50.29 0.70
N ALA A 183 17.58 -50.71 1.77
CA ALA A 183 16.22 -50.25 2.10
C ALA A 183 16.16 -49.00 2.99
N TYR A 184 17.15 -48.80 3.89
CA TYR A 184 17.14 -47.68 4.85
C TYR A 184 17.87 -46.43 4.31
N LEU A 185 18.98 -46.61 3.58
CA LEU A 185 19.74 -45.51 2.96
C LEU A 185 18.93 -44.69 1.95
N THR A 186 17.84 -45.25 1.41
CA THR A 186 16.94 -44.56 0.49
C THR A 186 15.97 -43.63 1.22
N ALA A 187 15.51 -43.99 2.43
CA ALA A 187 14.49 -43.25 3.20
C ALA A 187 14.89 -41.78 3.43
N HIS A 188 16.13 -41.52 3.87
CA HIS A 188 16.59 -40.18 4.23
C HIS A 188 16.77 -39.23 3.04
N ARG A 189 16.95 -39.74 1.81
CA ARG A 189 17.10 -38.89 0.61
C ARG A 189 15.76 -38.39 0.05
N PHE A 190 14.64 -39.00 0.41
CA PHE A 190 13.32 -38.59 -0.09
C PHE A 190 12.84 -37.26 0.50
N ILE A 191 13.06 -37.00 1.80
CA ILE A 191 12.57 -35.77 2.45
C ILE A 191 13.19 -34.50 1.82
N PRO A 192 14.52 -34.39 1.62
CA PRO A 192 15.13 -33.28 0.89
C PRO A 192 14.59 -33.14 -0.54
N ALA A 193 14.42 -34.26 -1.26
CA ALA A 193 13.92 -34.28 -2.63
C ALA A 193 12.44 -33.81 -2.74
N ILE A 194 11.61 -34.12 -1.73
CA ILE A 194 10.23 -33.60 -1.62
C ILE A 194 10.26 -32.08 -1.47
N TYR A 195 11.10 -31.53 -0.58
CA TYR A 195 11.22 -30.08 -0.42
C TYR A 195 11.70 -29.39 -1.70
N VAL A 196 12.71 -29.94 -2.39
CA VAL A 196 13.17 -29.43 -3.71
C VAL A 196 12.04 -29.45 -4.74
N SER A 197 11.30 -30.55 -4.83
CA SER A 197 10.17 -30.67 -5.77
C SER A 197 9.08 -29.64 -5.47
N VAL A 198 8.75 -29.43 -4.19
CA VAL A 198 7.77 -28.43 -3.75
C VAL A 198 8.23 -27.00 -4.05
N LEU A 199 9.49 -26.66 -3.80
CA LEU A 199 10.06 -25.33 -4.08
C LEU A 199 10.06 -25.01 -5.58
N LEU A 200 10.41 -26.00 -6.43
CA LEU A 200 10.31 -25.87 -7.88
C LEU A 200 8.86 -25.69 -8.34
N MET A 201 7.91 -26.44 -7.78
CA MET A 201 6.47 -26.27 -8.07
C MET A 201 5.97 -24.88 -7.66
N LEU A 202 6.37 -24.37 -6.49
CA LEU A 202 6.04 -23.00 -6.08
C LEU A 202 6.67 -21.96 -7.02
N LEU A 203 7.92 -22.12 -7.45
CA LEU A 203 8.56 -21.22 -8.41
C LEU A 203 7.84 -21.20 -9.77
N ILE A 204 7.43 -22.38 -10.26
CA ILE A 204 6.61 -22.51 -11.49
C ILE A 204 5.27 -21.78 -11.32
N ILE A 205 4.60 -21.96 -10.17
CA ILE A 205 3.35 -21.24 -9.84
C ILE A 205 3.56 -19.72 -9.85
N TYR A 206 4.67 -19.23 -9.29
CA TYR A 206 5.04 -17.81 -9.30
C TYR A 206 5.21 -17.27 -10.73
N ALA A 207 5.96 -17.99 -11.58
CA ALA A 207 6.15 -17.60 -12.98
C ALA A 207 4.80 -17.55 -13.73
N CYS A 208 3.98 -18.60 -13.65
CA CYS A 208 2.67 -18.66 -14.30
C CYS A 208 1.69 -17.59 -13.76
N SER A 209 1.73 -17.30 -12.46
CA SER A 209 0.88 -16.25 -11.84
C SER A 209 1.32 -14.85 -12.28
N SER A 210 2.63 -14.57 -12.37
CA SER A 210 3.14 -13.27 -12.80
C SER A 210 2.70 -12.89 -14.23
N LEU A 211 2.75 -13.84 -15.17
CA LEU A 211 2.25 -13.68 -16.54
C LEU A 211 0.74 -13.38 -16.60
N ALA A 212 -0.05 -14.12 -15.81
CA ALA A 212 -1.49 -13.92 -15.72
C ALA A 212 -1.84 -12.57 -15.07
N ILE A 213 -1.12 -12.15 -14.03
CA ILE A 213 -1.28 -10.84 -13.37
C ILE A 213 -1.00 -9.69 -14.35
N LEU A 214 0.03 -9.82 -15.19
CA LEU A 214 0.38 -8.80 -16.17
C LEU A 214 -0.75 -8.57 -17.19
N LYS A 215 -1.42 -9.64 -17.65
CA LYS A 215 -2.59 -9.52 -18.55
C LYS A 215 -3.86 -9.13 -17.80
N SER A 216 -4.10 -9.68 -16.61
CA SER A 216 -5.29 -9.36 -15.82
C SER A 216 -5.34 -7.88 -15.47
N LYS A 217 -4.21 -7.25 -15.11
CA LYS A 217 -4.11 -5.79 -14.94
C LYS A 217 -4.51 -5.02 -16.20
N GLN A 218 -4.17 -5.50 -17.40
CA GLN A 218 -4.54 -4.84 -18.66
C GLN A 218 -6.03 -4.95 -18.97
N ILE A 219 -6.64 -6.13 -18.78
CA ILE A 219 -8.09 -6.34 -18.95
C ILE A 219 -8.88 -5.50 -17.93
N LEU A 220 -8.37 -5.42 -16.71
CA LEU A 220 -9.01 -4.70 -15.62
C LEU A 220 -8.91 -3.19 -15.78
N GLU A 221 -7.82 -2.72 -16.40
CA GLU A 221 -7.66 -1.32 -16.80
C GLU A 221 -8.69 -0.91 -17.85
N SER A 222 -8.86 -1.69 -18.92
CA SER A 222 -9.85 -1.37 -19.96
C SER A 222 -11.29 -1.43 -19.44
N LYS A 223 -11.62 -2.40 -18.58
CA LYS A 223 -12.95 -2.47 -17.94
C LYS A 223 -13.18 -1.31 -16.95
N TYR A 224 -12.14 -0.90 -16.21
CA TYR A 224 -12.22 0.30 -15.35
C TYR A 224 -12.47 1.57 -16.17
N GLN A 225 -11.77 1.75 -17.29
CA GLN A 225 -11.95 2.91 -18.16
C GLN A 225 -13.38 2.99 -18.73
N ALA A 226 -13.93 1.89 -19.24
CA ALA A 226 -15.31 1.84 -19.72
C ALA A 226 -16.35 2.14 -18.62
N ALA A 227 -16.16 1.61 -17.41
CA ALA A 227 -17.03 1.90 -16.27
C ALA A 227 -16.91 3.38 -15.80
N HIS A 228 -15.69 3.91 -15.78
CA HIS A 228 -15.39 5.29 -15.44
C HIS A 228 -16.05 6.28 -16.42
N GLU A 229 -15.92 6.06 -17.74
CA GLU A 229 -16.58 6.88 -18.76
C GLU A 229 -18.11 6.86 -18.63
N THR A 230 -18.69 5.70 -18.27
CA THR A 230 -20.14 5.58 -18.04
C THR A 230 -20.57 6.44 -16.86
N ILE A 231 -19.86 6.33 -15.73
CA ILE A 231 -20.13 7.13 -14.52
C ILE A 231 -19.88 8.63 -14.75
N LEU A 232 -18.94 9.00 -15.64
CA LEU A 232 -18.69 10.39 -16.00
C LEU A 232 -19.89 11.01 -16.75
N LYS A 233 -20.44 10.28 -17.73
CA LYS A 233 -21.63 10.71 -18.49
C LYS A 233 -22.85 10.87 -17.58
N ASP A 234 -23.06 9.93 -16.66
CA ASP A 234 -24.13 10.02 -15.66
C ASP A 234 -23.91 11.23 -14.71
N LYS A 235 -22.66 11.56 -14.38
CA LYS A 235 -22.31 12.73 -13.55
C LYS A 235 -22.62 14.04 -14.29
N GLU A 236 -22.24 14.18 -15.56
CA GLU A 236 -22.54 15.35 -16.39
C GLU A 236 -24.06 15.57 -16.50
N LEU A 237 -24.84 14.51 -16.72
CA LEU A 237 -26.31 14.54 -16.73
C LEU A 237 -26.93 14.98 -15.38
N LEU A 238 -26.24 14.74 -14.27
CA LEU A 238 -26.68 15.11 -12.92
C LEU A 238 -26.17 16.49 -12.45
N GLN A 239 -25.28 17.13 -13.22
CA GLN A 239 -24.70 18.45 -12.94
C GLN A 239 -25.31 19.53 -13.86
N GLN A 240 -26.58 19.87 -13.63
CA GLN A 240 -27.14 21.11 -14.19
C GLN A 240 -26.56 22.35 -13.46
N PRO A 241 -26.40 23.50 -14.14
CA PRO A 241 -25.85 24.72 -13.55
C PRO A 241 -26.60 25.15 -12.27
N GLY A 242 -25.85 25.59 -11.26
CA GLY A 242 -26.40 26.15 -10.02
C GLY A 242 -26.83 25.17 -8.92
N ARG A 243 -26.67 23.84 -9.08
CA ARG A 243 -27.05 22.87 -8.03
C ARG A 243 -25.86 22.08 -7.47
N LEU A 244 -25.52 22.34 -6.21
CA LEU A 244 -24.47 21.60 -5.48
C LEU A 244 -24.81 20.09 -5.43
N LEU A 245 -23.78 19.25 -5.60
CA LEU A 245 -23.92 17.79 -5.50
C LEU A 245 -24.30 17.39 -4.05
N THR A 246 -25.40 16.67 -3.89
CA THR A 246 -25.88 16.28 -2.55
C THR A 246 -24.97 15.23 -1.91
N VAL A 247 -24.89 15.22 -0.57
CA VAL A 247 -24.14 14.20 0.20
C VAL A 247 -24.57 12.78 -0.16
N GLU A 248 -25.86 12.55 -0.45
CA GLU A 248 -26.38 11.25 -0.90
C GLU A 248 -25.80 10.83 -2.25
N LYS A 249 -25.85 11.71 -3.27
CA LYS A 249 -25.26 11.46 -4.59
C LYS A 249 -23.74 11.25 -4.49
N LEU A 250 -23.07 12.02 -3.64
CA LEU A 250 -21.63 11.88 -3.41
C LEU A 250 -21.27 10.59 -2.68
N THR A 251 -22.09 10.15 -1.73
CA THR A 251 -21.96 8.84 -1.06
C THR A 251 -22.16 7.70 -2.04
N GLN A 252 -23.12 7.80 -2.96
CA GLN A 252 -23.29 6.84 -4.05
C GLN A 252 -22.07 6.83 -4.99
N HIS A 253 -21.56 8.00 -5.37
CA HIS A 253 -20.37 8.12 -6.23
C HIS A 253 -19.14 7.48 -5.59
N VAL A 254 -18.82 7.84 -4.34
CA VAL A 254 -17.75 7.20 -3.54
C VAL A 254 -17.96 5.68 -3.44
N SER A 255 -19.19 5.23 -3.24
CA SER A 255 -19.52 3.78 -3.18
C SER A 255 -19.29 3.07 -4.51
N ASN A 256 -19.68 3.67 -5.64
CA ASN A 256 -19.45 3.12 -6.98
C ASN A 256 -17.94 2.96 -7.25
N TYR A 257 -17.13 3.98 -6.95
CA TYR A 257 -15.67 3.89 -7.08
C TYR A 257 -15.03 2.92 -6.09
N TRP A 258 -15.58 2.78 -4.88
CA TRP A 258 -15.12 1.79 -3.90
C TRP A 258 -15.39 0.35 -4.37
N ILE A 259 -16.54 0.13 -5.01
CA ILE A 259 -16.86 -1.15 -5.66
C ILE A 259 -15.90 -1.39 -6.84
N MET A 260 -15.68 -0.43 -7.73
CA MET A 260 -14.72 -0.57 -8.83
C MET A 260 -13.29 -0.86 -8.32
N ALA A 261 -12.82 -0.16 -7.28
CA ALA A 261 -11.48 -0.36 -6.72
C ALA A 261 -11.34 -1.70 -5.99
N GLY A 262 -12.36 -2.13 -5.23
CA GLY A 262 -12.34 -3.38 -4.48
C GLY A 262 -12.53 -4.62 -5.36
N THR A 263 -13.47 -4.57 -6.31
CA THR A 263 -13.69 -5.66 -7.29
C THR A 263 -12.56 -5.72 -8.29
N GLY A 264 -12.08 -4.55 -8.74
CA GLY A 264 -10.93 -4.39 -9.61
C GLY A 264 -9.57 -4.36 -8.92
N SER A 265 -9.44 -4.94 -7.73
CA SER A 265 -8.13 -5.11 -7.07
C SER A 265 -7.42 -6.36 -7.62
N PRO A 266 -6.26 -6.22 -8.30
CA PRO A 266 -5.48 -7.37 -8.75
C PRO A 266 -5.06 -8.29 -7.60
N GLN A 267 -4.90 -7.72 -6.38
CA GLN A 267 -4.51 -8.46 -5.19
C GLN A 267 -5.62 -9.37 -4.68
N PHE A 268 -6.86 -8.86 -4.63
CA PHE A 268 -8.04 -9.67 -4.29
C PHE A 268 -8.23 -10.83 -5.27
N MET A 269 -8.08 -10.56 -6.57
CA MET A 269 -8.18 -11.58 -7.62
C MET A 269 -7.09 -12.64 -7.52
N THR A 270 -5.85 -12.23 -7.26
CA THR A 270 -4.72 -13.16 -7.07
C THR A 270 -4.90 -13.99 -5.81
N ALA A 271 -5.39 -13.39 -4.71
CA ALA A 271 -5.67 -14.13 -3.48
C ALA A 271 -6.79 -15.17 -3.66
N CYS A 272 -7.78 -14.89 -4.51
CA CYS A 272 -8.87 -15.82 -4.86
C CYS A 272 -8.51 -16.81 -5.99
N SER A 273 -7.27 -16.84 -6.48
CA SER A 273 -6.88 -17.70 -7.59
C SER A 273 -6.69 -19.17 -7.19
N ALA A 274 -6.77 -20.06 -8.18
CA ALA A 274 -6.41 -21.46 -8.02
C ALA A 274 -4.93 -21.65 -7.65
N THR A 275 -4.03 -20.79 -8.16
CA THR A 275 -2.60 -20.82 -7.82
C THR A 275 -2.33 -20.48 -6.36
N THR A 276 -2.99 -19.46 -5.81
CA THR A 276 -2.86 -19.12 -4.39
C THR A 276 -3.47 -20.18 -3.50
N SER A 277 -4.63 -20.72 -3.87
CA SER A 277 -5.26 -21.85 -3.16
C SER A 277 -4.34 -23.08 -3.13
N ALA A 278 -3.76 -23.46 -4.27
CA ALA A 278 -2.79 -24.55 -4.36
C ALA A 278 -1.54 -24.29 -3.49
N SER A 279 -1.01 -23.06 -3.50
CA SER A 279 0.11 -22.68 -2.63
C SER A 279 -0.22 -22.81 -1.14
N GLY A 280 -1.48 -22.58 -0.74
CA GLY A 280 -1.96 -22.79 0.63
C GLY A 280 -1.99 -24.26 1.04
N VAL A 281 -2.43 -25.16 0.15
CA VAL A 281 -2.37 -26.61 0.38
C VAL A 281 -0.91 -27.11 0.48
N ILE A 282 -0.05 -26.62 -0.41
CA ILE A 282 1.39 -26.91 -0.39
C ILE A 282 2.05 -26.42 0.92
N CYS A 283 1.68 -25.23 1.39
CA CYS A 283 2.13 -24.65 2.66
C CYS A 283 1.70 -25.50 3.86
N ALA A 284 0.45 -25.98 3.86
CA ALA A 284 -0.05 -26.88 4.89
C ALA A 284 0.68 -28.23 4.89
N PHE A 285 0.88 -28.85 3.72
CA PHE A 285 1.64 -30.09 3.57
C PHE A 285 3.08 -29.96 4.09
N THR A 286 3.80 -28.91 3.69
CA THR A 286 5.17 -28.64 4.15
C THR A 286 5.25 -28.31 5.65
N THR A 287 4.21 -27.72 6.22
CA THR A 287 4.08 -27.51 7.68
C THR A 287 3.92 -28.82 8.44
N VAL A 288 3.04 -29.71 7.97
CA VAL A 288 2.87 -31.05 8.58
C VAL A 288 4.19 -31.83 8.50
N LEU A 289 4.88 -31.80 7.36
CA LEU A 289 6.18 -32.44 7.21
C LEU A 289 7.23 -31.87 8.18
N HIS A 290 7.30 -30.54 8.35
CA HIS A 290 8.21 -29.89 9.28
C HIS A 290 7.89 -30.24 10.76
N ILE A 291 6.61 -30.32 11.13
CA ILE A 291 6.18 -30.75 12.47
C ILE A 291 6.58 -32.21 12.73
N LEU A 292 6.39 -33.12 11.75
CA LEU A 292 6.79 -34.52 11.88
C LEU A 292 8.31 -34.66 12.09
N ILE A 293 9.12 -33.92 11.32
CA ILE A 293 10.58 -33.87 11.49
C ILE A 293 10.95 -33.40 12.90
N MET A 294 10.28 -32.36 13.43
CA MET A 294 10.54 -31.90 14.80
C MET A 294 10.19 -32.96 15.85
N VAL A 295 9.02 -33.60 15.75
CA VAL A 295 8.57 -34.63 16.70
C VAL A 295 9.57 -35.78 16.79
N SER A 296 10.07 -36.26 15.64
CA SER A 296 11.06 -37.35 15.58
C SER A 296 12.41 -37.00 16.23
N ASN A 297 12.77 -35.71 16.32
CA ASN A 297 14.06 -35.25 16.88
C ASN A 297 13.95 -34.80 18.36
N THR A 298 12.81 -34.99 19.02
CA THR A 298 12.60 -34.54 20.41
C THR A 298 13.52 -35.20 21.44
N GLY A 299 14.04 -36.40 21.17
CA GLY A 299 15.01 -37.09 22.02
C GLY A 299 16.46 -36.58 21.90
N SER A 300 16.80 -35.86 20.83
CA SER A 300 18.19 -35.51 20.45
C SER A 300 18.45 -34.00 20.41
N LEU A 301 17.67 -33.18 21.12
CA LEU A 301 17.70 -31.70 21.08
C LEU A 301 19.02 -31.00 21.45
N LYS A 302 20.04 -31.74 21.90
CA LYS A 302 21.40 -31.22 22.15
C LYS A 302 22.44 -31.68 21.12
N ASP A 303 22.04 -32.49 20.13
CA ASP A 303 22.91 -32.97 19.06
C ASP A 303 22.98 -31.96 17.91
N PHE A 304 23.75 -30.89 18.17
CA PHE A 304 24.23 -29.95 17.16
C PHE A 304 25.76 -30.07 17.11
N GLN A 305 26.27 -30.61 16.00
CA GLN A 305 27.71 -30.86 15.80
C GLN A 305 28.31 -29.91 14.76
N SER A 306 27.48 -29.11 14.09
CA SER A 306 27.92 -28.06 13.18
C SER A 306 28.63 -26.90 13.89
N ASP A 307 29.44 -26.17 13.12
CA ASP A 307 30.13 -24.95 13.56
C ASP A 307 29.18 -23.84 14.07
N TYR A 308 27.89 -23.88 13.70
CA TYR A 308 26.84 -22.99 14.19
C TYR A 308 26.45 -23.25 15.66
N LYS A 309 26.79 -24.43 16.22
CA LYS A 309 26.58 -24.80 17.63
C LYS A 309 25.11 -24.57 18.07
N TRP A 310 24.90 -24.01 19.26
CA TRP A 310 23.57 -23.77 19.85
C TRP A 310 22.63 -22.92 18.98
N SER A 311 23.18 -22.12 18.04
CA SER A 311 22.35 -21.26 17.19
C SER A 311 21.45 -22.07 16.23
N MET A 312 21.79 -23.32 15.93
CA MET A 312 20.98 -24.22 15.10
C MET A 312 19.63 -24.54 15.74
N LEU A 313 19.62 -24.80 17.05
CA LEU A 313 18.38 -25.00 17.80
C LEU A 313 17.52 -23.73 17.80
N VAL A 314 18.15 -22.55 17.89
CA VAL A 314 17.46 -21.25 17.84
C VAL A 314 16.83 -21.00 16.47
N ILE A 315 17.55 -21.28 15.38
CA ILE A 315 17.03 -21.19 14.00
C ILE A 315 15.84 -22.15 13.82
N LEU A 316 16.00 -23.42 14.19
CA LEU A 316 14.95 -24.45 14.07
C LEU A 316 13.66 -24.03 14.79
N VAL A 317 13.76 -23.60 16.05
CA VAL A 317 12.59 -23.19 16.85
C VAL A 317 11.91 -21.95 16.25
N ILE A 318 12.66 -20.91 15.87
CA ILE A 318 12.10 -19.69 15.29
C ILE A 318 11.43 -19.98 13.93
N GLN A 319 12.09 -20.74 13.06
CA GLN A 319 11.55 -21.07 11.75
C GLN A 319 10.35 -22.03 11.84
N LEU A 320 10.31 -22.95 12.79
CA LEU A 320 9.13 -23.79 13.06
C LEU A 320 7.91 -22.97 13.51
N ILE A 321 8.11 -22.06 14.49
CA ILE A 321 7.06 -21.10 14.91
C ILE A 321 6.59 -20.26 13.72
N GLY A 322 7.54 -19.81 12.90
CA GLY A 322 7.28 -19.05 11.67
C GLY A 322 6.48 -19.81 10.62
N THR A 323 6.80 -21.09 10.40
CA THR A 323 6.04 -21.99 9.53
C THR A 323 4.61 -22.17 10.06
N ILE A 324 4.43 -22.46 11.35
CA ILE A 324 3.09 -22.66 11.95
C ILE A 324 2.22 -21.40 11.83
N LEU A 325 2.74 -20.23 12.25
CA LEU A 325 2.00 -18.97 12.18
C LEU A 325 1.76 -18.51 10.74
N GLY A 326 2.78 -18.64 9.87
CA GLY A 326 2.71 -18.26 8.47
C GLY A 326 1.73 -19.11 7.66
N THR A 327 1.47 -20.36 8.05
CA THR A 327 0.53 -21.24 7.33
C THR A 327 -0.94 -20.88 7.53
N ILE A 328 -1.28 -20.08 8.55
CA ILE A 328 -2.66 -19.66 8.84
C ILE A 328 -3.25 -18.86 7.67
N ALA A 329 -2.55 -17.83 7.17
CA ALA A 329 -3.10 -16.96 6.11
C ALA A 329 -3.27 -17.67 4.75
N PRO A 330 -2.31 -18.47 4.23
CA PRO A 330 -2.49 -19.27 3.02
C PRO A 330 -3.61 -20.32 3.14
N LEU A 331 -3.76 -20.97 4.31
CA LEU A 331 -4.90 -21.86 4.56
C LEU A 331 -6.23 -21.09 4.50
N CYS A 332 -6.33 -19.95 5.18
CA CYS A 332 -7.55 -19.14 5.15
C CYS A 332 -7.90 -18.66 3.73
N ARG A 333 -6.92 -18.25 2.91
CA ARG A 333 -7.12 -17.92 1.49
C ARG A 333 -7.72 -19.08 0.71
N CYS A 334 -7.23 -20.30 0.96
CA CYS A 334 -7.73 -21.50 0.32
C CYS A 334 -9.20 -21.81 0.67
N PHE A 335 -9.62 -21.57 1.92
CA PHE A 335 -11.03 -21.67 2.32
C PHE A 335 -11.87 -20.45 1.91
N ALA A 336 -11.27 -19.28 1.71
CA ALA A 336 -12.00 -18.07 1.32
C ALA A 336 -12.70 -18.25 -0.03
N VAL A 337 -12.04 -18.86 -1.02
CA VAL A 337 -12.62 -19.22 -2.33
C VAL A 337 -13.91 -20.04 -2.18
N LEU A 338 -13.93 -21.01 -1.25
CA LEU A 338 -15.10 -21.84 -0.96
C LEU A 338 -16.22 -21.02 -0.28
N SER A 339 -15.86 -20.16 0.67
CA SER A 339 -16.81 -19.30 1.40
C SER A 339 -17.54 -18.29 0.50
N PHE A 340 -16.91 -17.88 -0.60
CA PHE A 340 -17.45 -16.90 -1.53
C PHE A 340 -18.42 -17.48 -2.57
N LYS A 341 -18.34 -18.79 -2.89
CA LYS A 341 -19.00 -19.34 -4.09
C LYS A 341 -19.77 -20.67 -3.91
N LEU A 342 -20.28 -20.96 -2.72
CA LEU A 342 -20.95 -22.23 -2.43
C LEU A 342 -22.37 -22.39 -3.06
N SER A 343 -22.48 -22.36 -4.40
CA SER A 343 -23.67 -22.78 -5.16
C SER A 343 -23.46 -24.15 -5.79
N VAL A 344 -24.51 -24.97 -5.91
CA VAL A 344 -24.43 -26.33 -6.47
C VAL A 344 -23.94 -26.32 -7.93
N LYS A 345 -24.37 -25.31 -8.70
CA LYS A 345 -23.93 -25.06 -10.09
C LYS A 345 -22.43 -24.70 -10.16
N TRP A 346 -21.92 -23.95 -9.17
CA TRP A 346 -20.50 -23.61 -9.08
C TRP A 346 -19.63 -24.83 -8.74
N ILE A 347 -20.07 -25.70 -7.83
CA ILE A 347 -19.35 -26.95 -7.51
C ILE A 347 -19.19 -27.80 -8.77
N TRP A 348 -20.24 -27.97 -9.57
CA TRP A 348 -20.14 -28.73 -10.83
C TRP A 348 -19.17 -28.06 -11.83
N ASN A 349 -19.27 -26.74 -12.01
CA ASN A 349 -18.35 -26.01 -12.89
C ASN A 349 -16.88 -26.05 -12.41
N HIS A 350 -16.62 -26.13 -11.10
CA HIS A 350 -15.26 -26.28 -10.57
C HIS A 350 -14.69 -27.70 -10.65
N ILE A 351 -15.53 -28.72 -10.85
CA ILE A 351 -15.07 -30.08 -11.18
C ILE A 351 -14.72 -30.19 -12.68
N ASN A 352 -15.26 -29.30 -13.54
CA ASN A 352 -14.83 -29.12 -14.93
C ASN A 352 -13.48 -28.38 -15.05
N VAL A 353 -12.45 -28.93 -14.39
CA VAL A 353 -11.10 -28.37 -14.23
C VAL A 353 -10.33 -28.21 -15.56
N SER A 354 -10.77 -28.86 -16.65
CA SER A 354 -10.14 -28.82 -17.97
C SER A 354 -10.21 -27.46 -18.68
N THR A 355 -11.09 -26.55 -18.25
CA THR A 355 -11.19 -25.21 -18.84
C THR A 355 -10.19 -24.23 -18.19
N VAL A 356 -9.29 -23.69 -19.00
CA VAL A 356 -8.30 -22.66 -18.59
C VAL A 356 -8.73 -21.33 -19.17
N GLU A 357 -8.84 -20.31 -18.32
CA GLU A 357 -9.26 -18.97 -18.70
C GLU A 357 -8.22 -18.32 -19.63
N SER A 358 -8.68 -17.56 -20.63
CA SER A 358 -7.82 -16.99 -21.69
C SER A 358 -6.64 -16.21 -21.13
N TYR A 359 -6.90 -15.33 -20.15
CA TYR A 359 -5.94 -14.39 -19.55
C TYR A 359 -4.67 -15.05 -19.00
N TRP A 360 -4.70 -16.33 -18.62
CA TRP A 360 -3.49 -17.07 -18.23
C TRP A 360 -2.49 -17.12 -19.39
N THR A 361 -2.95 -17.59 -20.55
CA THR A 361 -2.09 -17.87 -21.71
C THR A 361 -1.97 -16.71 -22.70
N GLU A 362 -2.88 -15.74 -22.63
CA GLU A 362 -3.00 -14.67 -23.61
C GLU A 362 -1.70 -13.84 -23.72
N LYS A 363 -0.97 -13.61 -22.62
CA LYS A 363 0.31 -12.88 -22.67
C LYS A 363 1.39 -13.60 -23.49
N LEU A 364 1.43 -14.93 -23.44
CA LEU A 364 2.33 -15.74 -24.26
C LEU A 364 1.87 -15.75 -25.73
N SER A 365 0.56 -15.74 -25.97
CA SER A 365 -0.01 -15.59 -27.32
C SER A 365 0.30 -14.21 -27.94
N ASP A 366 0.20 -13.14 -27.15
CA ASP A 366 0.61 -11.77 -27.55
C ASP A 366 2.09 -11.77 -27.98
N TRP A 367 2.98 -12.36 -27.15
CA TRP A 367 4.40 -12.47 -27.47
C TRP A 367 4.69 -13.33 -28.71
N LYS A 368 3.92 -14.39 -28.92
CA LYS A 368 4.02 -15.26 -30.11
C LYS A 368 3.72 -14.47 -31.38
N GLN A 369 2.76 -13.54 -31.35
CA GLN A 369 2.40 -12.69 -32.49
C GLN A 369 3.30 -11.44 -32.65
N SER A 370 3.87 -10.92 -31.56
CA SER A 370 4.73 -9.72 -31.60
C SER A 370 6.03 -9.95 -32.36
N SER A 371 6.43 -9.02 -33.24
CA SER A 371 7.76 -9.05 -33.86
C SER A 371 8.83 -8.52 -32.89
N ILE A 372 9.94 -9.24 -32.76
CA ILE A 372 11.10 -8.78 -31.98
C ILE A 372 12.11 -8.12 -32.95
N PRO A 373 12.51 -6.86 -32.73
CA PRO A 373 13.51 -6.20 -33.55
C PRO A 373 14.91 -6.76 -33.25
N PHE A 374 15.26 -7.88 -33.89
CA PHE A 374 16.58 -8.49 -33.75
C PHE A 374 17.65 -7.73 -34.56
N PRO A 375 18.82 -7.40 -33.97
CA PRO A 375 19.92 -6.71 -34.66
C PRO A 375 20.56 -7.48 -35.82
N CYS A 376 20.29 -8.78 -35.97
CA CYS A 376 20.91 -9.61 -36.99
C CYS A 376 20.40 -9.25 -38.40
N GLY A 377 21.28 -8.84 -39.31
CA GLY A 377 20.91 -8.46 -40.68
C GLY A 377 20.45 -9.61 -41.60
N ASN A 378 20.76 -10.86 -41.27
CA ASN A 378 20.53 -12.00 -42.18
C ASN A 378 19.09 -12.55 -42.10
N ARG A 379 18.36 -12.49 -43.23
CA ARG A 379 16.99 -13.02 -43.38
C ARG A 379 16.83 -14.49 -42.94
N LYS A 380 17.81 -15.36 -43.25
CA LYS A 380 17.74 -16.79 -42.85
C LYS A 380 17.81 -16.95 -41.33
N CYS A 381 18.66 -16.18 -40.66
CA CYS A 381 18.78 -16.18 -39.20
C CYS A 381 17.49 -15.68 -38.53
N LYS A 382 16.89 -14.58 -39.03
CA LYS A 382 15.60 -14.08 -38.52
C LYS A 382 14.49 -15.14 -38.58
N ILE A 383 14.38 -15.89 -39.69
CA ILE A 383 13.38 -16.97 -39.85
C ILE A 383 13.61 -18.09 -38.82
N VAL A 384 14.87 -18.52 -38.61
CA VAL A 384 15.18 -19.56 -37.62
C VAL A 384 14.84 -19.10 -36.21
N ILE A 385 15.22 -17.88 -35.84
CA ILE A 385 14.93 -17.32 -34.50
C ILE A 385 13.42 -17.22 -34.27
N GLU A 386 12.65 -16.72 -35.25
CA GLU A 386 11.20 -16.59 -35.13
C GLU A 386 10.51 -17.97 -35.01
N ASN A 387 10.96 -18.97 -35.78
CA ASN A 387 10.47 -20.35 -35.66
C ASN A 387 10.79 -20.96 -34.27
N VAL A 388 12.00 -20.77 -33.77
CA VAL A 388 12.42 -21.24 -32.43
C VAL A 388 11.61 -20.55 -31.33
N LYS A 389 11.42 -19.23 -31.42
CA LYS A 389 10.55 -18.44 -30.53
C LYS A 389 9.12 -18.99 -30.53
N ILE A 390 8.52 -19.23 -31.71
CA ILE A 390 7.16 -19.78 -31.83
C ILE A 390 7.08 -21.17 -31.20
N LEU A 391 8.08 -22.03 -31.41
CA LEU A 391 8.15 -23.36 -30.80
C LEU A 391 8.22 -23.28 -29.27
N ILE A 392 9.13 -22.47 -28.72
CA ILE A 392 9.26 -22.26 -27.28
C ILE A 392 7.95 -21.73 -26.68
N LEU A 393 7.34 -20.72 -27.29
CA LEU A 393 6.08 -20.14 -26.79
C LEU A 393 4.91 -21.11 -26.87
N ASN A 394 4.83 -21.98 -27.89
CA ASN A 394 3.84 -23.05 -27.94
C ASN A 394 4.01 -24.03 -26.76
N VAL A 395 5.24 -24.43 -26.44
CA VAL A 395 5.55 -25.29 -25.28
C VAL A 395 5.19 -24.58 -23.97
N CYS A 396 5.55 -23.30 -23.81
CA CYS A 396 5.20 -22.50 -22.63
C CYS A 396 3.68 -22.35 -22.45
N ILE A 397 2.91 -22.15 -23.53
CA ILE A 397 1.44 -22.08 -23.48
C ILE A 397 0.85 -23.43 -23.03
N GLY A 398 1.33 -24.54 -23.58
CA GLY A 398 0.91 -25.87 -23.16
C GLY A 398 1.22 -26.14 -21.69
N PHE A 399 2.46 -25.86 -21.27
CA PHE A 399 2.93 -26.02 -19.90
C PHE A 399 2.12 -25.16 -18.91
N GLN A 400 1.87 -23.88 -19.22
CA GLN A 400 1.09 -23.00 -18.35
C GLN A 400 -0.36 -23.49 -18.20
N LYS A 401 -0.98 -24.03 -19.25
CA LYS A 401 -2.30 -24.68 -19.13
C LYS A 401 -2.24 -25.87 -18.18
N THR A 402 -1.26 -26.75 -18.32
CA THR A 402 -1.07 -27.90 -17.42
C THR A 402 -0.90 -27.44 -15.97
N VAL A 403 -0.06 -26.45 -15.70
CA VAL A 403 0.15 -25.89 -14.35
C VAL A 403 -1.15 -25.35 -13.75
N VAL A 404 -1.95 -24.61 -14.51
CA VAL A 404 -3.24 -24.06 -14.03
C VAL A 404 -4.24 -25.17 -13.73
N VAL A 405 -4.34 -26.19 -14.60
CA VAL A 405 -5.17 -27.38 -14.39
C VAL A 405 -4.73 -28.12 -13.11
N THR A 406 -3.44 -28.38 -12.92
CA THR A 406 -2.91 -29.00 -11.69
C THR A 406 -3.20 -28.15 -10.45
N CYS A 407 -3.06 -26.83 -10.51
CA CYS A 407 -3.39 -25.94 -9.39
C CYS A 407 -4.88 -25.98 -9.05
N LYS A 408 -5.77 -26.01 -10.06
CA LYS A 408 -7.21 -26.18 -9.86
C LYS A 408 -7.53 -27.52 -9.20
N MET A 409 -6.89 -28.63 -9.61
CA MET A 409 -7.04 -29.94 -8.95
C MET A 409 -6.60 -29.91 -7.48
N ILE A 410 -5.45 -29.31 -7.17
CA ILE A 410 -4.95 -29.18 -5.78
C ILE A 410 -5.91 -28.31 -4.94
N ALA A 411 -6.46 -27.24 -5.51
CA ALA A 411 -7.41 -26.36 -4.82
C ALA A 411 -8.76 -27.04 -4.48
N VAL A 412 -9.11 -28.17 -5.11
CA VAL A 412 -10.30 -28.97 -4.76
C VAL A 412 -10.08 -29.85 -3.52
N ILE A 413 -8.83 -30.19 -3.17
CA ILE A 413 -8.52 -31.03 -1.99
C ILE A 413 -9.16 -30.50 -0.68
N PRO A 414 -9.04 -29.21 -0.31
CA PRO A 414 -9.70 -28.70 0.89
C PRO A 414 -11.23 -28.71 0.83
N LEU A 415 -11.85 -28.63 -0.36
CA LEU A 415 -13.30 -28.81 -0.50
C LEU A 415 -13.70 -30.25 -0.19
N LEU A 416 -12.97 -31.23 -0.73
CA LEU A 416 -13.19 -32.66 -0.43
C LEU A 416 -12.97 -32.94 1.06
N PHE A 417 -11.91 -32.40 1.65
CA PHE A 417 -11.63 -32.53 3.10
C PHE A 417 -12.79 -31.97 3.94
N VAL A 418 -13.30 -30.78 3.62
CA VAL A 418 -14.45 -30.19 4.32
C VAL A 418 -15.72 -31.03 4.13
N ILE A 419 -15.99 -31.54 2.93
CA ILE A 419 -17.14 -32.43 2.68
C ILE A 419 -17.02 -33.71 3.50
N CYS A 420 -15.86 -34.37 3.50
CA CYS A 420 -15.60 -35.56 4.31
C CYS A 420 -15.76 -35.28 5.82
N VAL A 421 -15.17 -34.21 6.35
CA VAL A 421 -15.31 -33.84 7.77
C VAL A 421 -16.76 -33.53 8.14
N LEU A 422 -17.49 -32.81 7.28
CA LEU A 422 -18.93 -32.53 7.47
C LEU A 422 -19.80 -33.78 7.41
N SER A 423 -19.38 -34.80 6.66
CA SER A 423 -20.11 -36.07 6.51
C SER A 423 -19.82 -37.04 7.64
N CYS A 424 -18.58 -37.04 8.18
CA CYS A 424 -18.13 -37.96 9.21
C CYS A 424 -18.36 -37.45 10.64
N PHE A 425 -18.40 -36.14 10.87
CA PHE A 425 -18.60 -35.55 12.20
C PHE A 425 -19.77 -34.59 12.23
N GLY A 426 -20.72 -34.81 13.14
CA GLY A 426 -21.87 -33.93 13.43
C GLY A 426 -21.51 -32.54 14.00
N CYS A 427 -20.28 -32.07 13.79
CA CYS A 427 -19.70 -30.79 14.27
C CYS A 427 -20.28 -29.54 13.56
N TRP A 428 -21.50 -29.64 13.04
CA TRP A 428 -22.26 -28.60 12.34
C TRP A 428 -22.21 -27.24 13.05
N LYS A 429 -22.32 -27.20 14.39
CA LYS A 429 -22.33 -25.95 15.16
C LYS A 429 -21.01 -25.17 15.08
N TRP A 430 -19.85 -25.83 15.08
CA TRP A 430 -18.55 -25.15 15.15
C TRP A 430 -18.16 -24.54 13.80
N LEU A 431 -18.25 -25.32 12.72
CA LEU A 431 -18.03 -24.81 11.35
C LEU A 431 -19.07 -23.75 10.95
N LYS A 432 -20.33 -23.88 11.40
CA LYS A 432 -21.37 -22.87 11.16
C LYS A 432 -21.11 -21.57 11.93
N ALA A 433 -20.55 -21.62 13.14
CA ALA A 433 -20.14 -20.41 13.86
C ALA A 433 -18.98 -19.68 13.17
N MET A 434 -18.00 -20.43 12.65
CA MET A 434 -16.80 -19.86 12.03
C MET A 434 -17.03 -19.30 10.61
N PHE A 435 -17.88 -19.95 9.81
CA PHE A 435 -18.13 -19.56 8.41
C PHE A 435 -19.52 -18.94 8.11
N PHE A 436 -20.51 -19.02 9.01
CA PHE A 436 -21.92 -18.72 8.67
C PHE A 436 -22.70 -17.76 9.62
N SER A 437 -22.08 -17.15 10.63
CA SER A 437 -22.76 -16.13 11.45
C SER A 437 -22.69 -14.74 10.79
N THR A 438 -23.74 -13.90 10.70
CA THR A 438 -25.19 -13.94 11.06
C THR A 438 -25.82 -12.64 10.48
N PRO A 439 -27.16 -12.46 10.35
CA PRO A 439 -28.28 -13.41 10.44
C PRO A 439 -29.12 -13.48 9.13
N SER A 440 -30.05 -14.42 9.03
CA SER A 440 -31.06 -14.47 7.96
C SER A 440 -32.22 -13.50 8.22
N ILE A 441 -32.08 -12.26 7.77
CA ILE A 441 -33.26 -11.42 7.49
C ILE A 441 -33.65 -11.72 6.04
N VAL A 442 -34.75 -12.43 5.86
CA VAL A 442 -35.47 -12.46 4.58
C VAL A 442 -36.03 -11.05 4.40
N LEU A 443 -35.36 -10.25 3.57
CA LEU A 443 -35.83 -8.91 3.21
C LEU A 443 -36.52 -9.02 1.85
N GLU A 444 -37.84 -8.86 1.90
CA GLU A 444 -38.69 -8.61 0.74
C GLU A 444 -38.12 -7.39 -0.02
N LYS A 445 -37.56 -7.60 -1.21
CA LYS A 445 -36.85 -6.54 -1.95
C LYS A 445 -37.86 -5.55 -2.54
N ASN A 446 -37.89 -4.33 -2.01
CA ASN A 446 -38.65 -3.22 -2.60
C ASN A 446 -38.13 -2.88 -4.02
N PRO A 447 -39.00 -2.41 -4.94
CA PRO A 447 -38.62 -2.11 -6.32
C PRO A 447 -37.52 -1.03 -6.45
N GLU A 448 -37.50 -0.02 -5.59
CA GLU A 448 -36.42 0.99 -5.54
C GLU A 448 -35.04 0.41 -5.21
N GLN A 449 -35.02 -0.73 -4.50
CA GLN A 449 -33.79 -1.42 -4.10
C GLN A 449 -33.29 -2.35 -5.22
N LEU A 450 -34.19 -2.83 -6.08
CA LEU A 450 -33.88 -3.61 -7.28
C LEU A 450 -33.19 -2.76 -8.36
N ASP A 451 -33.56 -1.48 -8.48
CA ASP A 451 -32.96 -0.56 -9.45
C ASP A 451 -31.53 -0.17 -9.03
N LYS A 452 -31.33 0.11 -7.73
CA LYS A 452 -29.99 0.30 -7.13
C LYS A 452 -29.07 -0.92 -7.28
N ASP A 453 -29.60 -2.15 -7.19
CA ASP A 453 -28.83 -3.37 -7.44
C ASP A 453 -28.34 -3.46 -8.91
N LYS A 454 -29.17 -3.02 -9.88
CA LYS A 454 -28.77 -2.99 -11.31
C LYS A 454 -27.64 -1.99 -11.56
N ASP A 455 -27.71 -0.78 -11.02
CA ASP A 455 -26.63 0.20 -11.19
C ASP A 455 -25.34 -0.19 -10.45
N LEU A 456 -25.44 -0.82 -9.27
CA LEU A 456 -24.26 -1.36 -8.59
C LEU A 456 -23.57 -2.46 -9.42
N SER A 457 -24.33 -3.29 -10.16
CA SER A 457 -23.75 -4.36 -10.98
C SER A 457 -22.81 -3.83 -12.08
N ARG A 458 -23.10 -2.64 -12.64
CA ARG A 458 -22.27 -1.96 -13.66
C ARG A 458 -20.91 -1.52 -13.12
N CYS A 459 -20.78 -1.34 -11.80
CA CYS A 459 -19.55 -0.94 -11.13
C CYS A 459 -18.65 -2.13 -10.74
N VAL A 460 -19.11 -3.38 -10.95
CA VAL A 460 -18.36 -4.59 -10.57
C VAL A 460 -17.43 -5.00 -11.71
N LEU A 461 -16.13 -4.88 -11.49
CA LEU A 461 -15.11 -5.25 -12.46
C LEU A 461 -14.72 -6.73 -12.30
N GLN A 462 -14.89 -7.52 -13.35
CA GLN A 462 -14.54 -8.94 -13.39
C GLN A 462 -13.73 -9.30 -14.64
N LEU A 463 -12.82 -10.27 -14.52
CA LEU A 463 -12.07 -10.80 -15.68
C LEU A 463 -12.95 -11.53 -16.69
N GLN A 464 -14.01 -12.18 -16.23
CA GLN A 464 -14.88 -13.00 -17.06
C GLN A 464 -16.34 -12.65 -16.77
N ASP A 465 -17.09 -12.42 -17.84
CA ASP A 465 -18.42 -11.81 -17.78
C ASP A 465 -19.52 -12.80 -17.36
N ASP A 466 -19.24 -14.12 -17.41
CA ASP A 466 -20.17 -15.19 -17.05
C ASP A 466 -20.30 -15.48 -15.54
N MET A 467 -19.60 -14.73 -14.68
CA MET A 467 -19.60 -15.00 -13.24
C MET A 467 -20.47 -14.02 -12.46
N GLU A 468 -21.48 -14.54 -11.77
CA GLU A 468 -22.21 -13.79 -10.75
C GLU A 468 -21.26 -13.41 -9.62
N PHE A 469 -21.05 -12.11 -9.41
CA PHE A 469 -20.26 -11.63 -8.28
C PHE A 469 -21.04 -11.90 -6.98
N PRO A 470 -20.43 -12.52 -5.95
CA PRO A 470 -21.18 -12.90 -4.76
C PRO A 470 -21.78 -11.67 -4.06
N GLU A 471 -23.12 -11.61 -3.98
CA GLU A 471 -23.88 -10.54 -3.32
C GLU A 471 -23.38 -10.29 -1.88
N ARG A 472 -22.92 -11.34 -1.18
CA ARG A 472 -22.25 -11.26 0.12
C ARG A 472 -20.95 -10.43 0.10
N THR A 473 -20.12 -10.60 -0.91
CA THR A 473 -18.85 -9.86 -1.06
C THR A 473 -19.14 -8.41 -1.39
N LEU A 474 -20.10 -8.13 -2.27
CA LEU A 474 -20.52 -6.77 -2.62
C LEU A 474 -21.07 -6.03 -1.39
N LYS A 475 -21.96 -6.69 -0.63
CA LYS A 475 -22.50 -6.19 0.64
C LYS A 475 -21.40 -6.00 1.70
N GLY A 476 -20.36 -6.83 1.69
CA GLY A 476 -19.18 -6.67 2.54
C GLY A 476 -18.36 -5.42 2.20
N ILE A 477 -18.08 -5.22 0.91
CA ILE A 477 -17.37 -4.05 0.36
C ILE A 477 -18.16 -2.75 0.65
N LEU A 478 -19.46 -2.73 0.37
CA LEU A 478 -20.31 -1.56 0.65
C LEU A 478 -20.40 -1.26 2.16
N LYS A 479 -20.47 -2.30 3.00
CA LYS A 479 -20.45 -2.15 4.47
C LYS A 479 -19.10 -1.65 5.00
N SER A 480 -17.98 -1.86 4.30
CA SER A 480 -16.67 -1.34 4.71
C SER A 480 -16.55 0.16 4.47
N VAL A 481 -16.96 0.66 3.29
CA VAL A 481 -16.93 2.12 3.01
C VAL A 481 -17.92 2.89 3.88
N ASN A 482 -19.13 2.37 4.10
CA ASN A 482 -20.09 3.00 5.01
C ASN A 482 -19.55 3.12 6.44
N ARG A 483 -18.81 2.11 6.93
CA ARG A 483 -18.13 2.18 8.24
C ARG A 483 -16.97 3.18 8.25
N LEU A 484 -16.23 3.32 7.15
CA LEU A 484 -15.16 4.30 7.02
C LEU A 484 -15.72 5.72 7.11
N ILE A 485 -16.75 6.02 6.30
CA ILE A 485 -17.47 7.31 6.31
C ILE A 485 -18.02 7.59 7.72
N GLN A 486 -18.72 6.64 8.35
CA GLN A 486 -19.25 6.80 9.72
C GLN A 486 -18.17 7.02 10.79
N LYS A 487 -16.94 6.51 10.58
CA LYS A 487 -15.81 6.80 11.47
C LYS A 487 -15.28 8.22 11.24
N ALA A 488 -15.12 8.62 9.98
CA ALA A 488 -14.64 9.93 9.59
C ALA A 488 -15.61 11.07 9.97
N VAL A 489 -16.93 10.81 9.99
CA VAL A 489 -17.94 11.73 10.56
C VAL A 489 -17.65 12.12 12.01
N LYS A 490 -16.95 11.29 12.79
CA LYS A 490 -16.54 11.62 14.18
C LYS A 490 -15.28 12.49 14.25
N GLN A 491 -14.64 12.77 13.13
CA GLN A 491 -13.39 13.54 13.01
C GLN A 491 -13.65 14.92 12.36
N GLN A 492 -14.89 15.40 12.45
CA GLN A 492 -15.32 16.66 11.84
C GLN A 492 -14.64 17.88 12.49
N PRO A 493 -14.31 18.92 11.69
CA PRO A 493 -13.64 20.13 12.16
C PRO A 493 -14.62 21.03 12.92
N ASN A 494 -14.60 20.92 14.25
CA ASN A 494 -15.61 21.51 15.12
C ASN A 494 -15.50 23.05 15.26
N ASN A 495 -14.32 23.64 15.06
CA ASN A 495 -14.13 25.07 15.19
C ASN A 495 -14.48 25.77 13.87
N LEU A 496 -13.98 25.23 12.74
CA LEU A 496 -14.43 25.63 11.40
C LEU A 496 -15.96 25.58 11.26
N MET A 497 -16.60 24.54 11.81
CA MET A 497 -18.06 24.38 11.79
C MET A 497 -18.82 25.46 12.59
N LYS A 498 -18.21 26.08 13.61
CA LYS A 498 -18.80 27.23 14.32
C LYS A 498 -18.75 28.46 13.42
N LEU A 499 -17.56 28.78 12.90
CA LEU A 499 -17.32 29.93 12.03
C LEU A 499 -18.21 29.91 10.78
N LEU A 500 -18.34 28.75 10.13
CA LEU A 500 -19.21 28.58 8.96
C LEU A 500 -20.71 28.74 9.27
N LYS A 501 -21.16 28.61 10.53
CA LYS A 501 -22.57 28.85 10.93
C LYS A 501 -22.86 30.33 11.20
N GLU A 502 -21.83 31.11 11.50
CA GLU A 502 -21.94 32.56 11.71
C GLU A 502 -21.98 33.31 10.36
N SER A 503 -21.17 32.86 9.39
CA SER A 503 -21.30 33.25 7.97
C SER A 503 -22.66 32.84 7.41
N ARG A 504 -23.38 33.78 6.78
CA ARG A 504 -24.73 33.55 6.19
C ARG A 504 -24.77 33.59 4.66
N GLY A 505 -23.71 34.09 4.01
CA GLY A 505 -23.70 34.34 2.57
C GLY A 505 -22.31 34.14 1.97
N PHE A 506 -21.99 34.99 1.00
CA PHE A 506 -20.69 35.08 0.32
C PHE A 506 -20.26 36.55 0.09
N GLU A 507 -20.92 37.51 0.74
CA GLU A 507 -20.66 38.95 0.58
C GLU A 507 -19.22 39.33 0.99
N GLY A 508 -18.63 38.60 1.93
CA GLY A 508 -17.23 38.78 2.28
C GLY A 508 -16.25 38.58 1.11
N VAL A 509 -16.65 37.83 0.07
CA VAL A 509 -15.83 37.59 -1.13
C VAL A 509 -15.81 38.82 -2.06
N GLU A 510 -16.82 39.69 -1.98
CA GLU A 510 -16.83 41.01 -2.62
C GLU A 510 -16.00 42.02 -1.81
N LYS A 511 -16.11 41.98 -0.47
CA LYS A 511 -15.59 43.04 0.43
C LYS A 511 -14.08 43.02 0.66
N PHE A 512 -13.34 41.98 0.25
CA PHE A 512 -11.90 41.85 0.55
C PHE A 512 -10.97 42.35 -0.57
N ASP A 513 -11.46 42.52 -1.80
CA ASP A 513 -10.67 42.95 -2.96
C ASP A 513 -11.42 44.02 -3.75
N SER A 514 -10.69 45.02 -4.27
CA SER A 514 -11.30 46.17 -4.96
C SER A 514 -10.47 46.63 -6.14
N LEU A 515 -11.13 46.73 -7.30
CA LEU A 515 -10.58 47.27 -8.54
C LEU A 515 -10.13 48.74 -8.42
N LEU A 516 -10.49 49.44 -7.33
CA LEU A 516 -10.06 50.80 -7.05
C LEU A 516 -8.65 50.87 -6.44
N VAL A 517 -8.08 49.76 -5.95
CA VAL A 517 -6.71 49.74 -5.43
C VAL A 517 -5.71 49.62 -6.58
N PRO A 518 -4.89 50.65 -6.88
CA PRO A 518 -3.90 50.55 -7.94
C PRO A 518 -2.82 49.51 -7.57
N PRO A 519 -2.41 48.64 -8.52
CA PRO A 519 -1.34 47.69 -8.27
C PRO A 519 -0.03 48.42 -7.99
N LEU A 520 0.72 47.96 -6.99
CA LEU A 520 2.00 48.58 -6.60
C LEU A 520 3.03 48.62 -7.74
N LEU A 521 2.96 47.67 -8.67
CA LEU A 521 3.91 47.46 -9.76
C LEU A 521 3.18 47.02 -11.03
N SER A 522 3.89 47.00 -12.17
CA SER A 522 3.35 46.56 -13.47
C SER A 522 3.01 45.06 -13.59
N LYS A 523 3.27 44.28 -12.54
CA LYS A 523 2.87 42.86 -12.48
C LYS A 523 1.45 42.72 -11.94
N GLN A 524 0.70 41.82 -12.56
CA GLN A 524 -0.66 41.48 -12.17
C GLN A 524 -0.73 41.03 -10.70
N TYR A 525 -1.73 41.55 -9.97
CA TYR A 525 -2.10 41.06 -8.65
C TYR A 525 -2.57 39.60 -8.78
N LEU A 526 -1.95 38.72 -8.01
CA LEU A 526 -2.19 37.28 -8.01
C LEU A 526 -2.58 36.86 -6.60
N THR A 527 -3.73 36.20 -6.48
CA THR A 527 -4.34 35.84 -5.20
C THR A 527 -4.82 34.39 -5.20
N CYS A 528 -4.95 33.79 -4.02
CA CYS A 528 -5.56 32.48 -3.84
C CYS A 528 -6.30 32.43 -2.51
N TRP A 529 -7.16 31.43 -2.33
CA TRP A 529 -7.98 31.28 -1.13
C TRP A 529 -7.12 31.21 0.14
N SER A 530 -6.07 30.37 0.14
CA SER A 530 -5.21 30.22 1.31
C SER A 530 -4.43 31.49 1.65
N LEU A 531 -3.86 32.19 0.66
CA LEU A 531 -3.13 33.43 0.92
C LEU A 531 -4.04 34.53 1.47
N THR A 532 -5.22 34.72 0.89
CA THR A 532 -6.20 35.72 1.35
C THR A 532 -6.64 35.44 2.78
N LEU A 533 -6.95 34.19 3.12
CA LEU A 533 -7.32 33.79 4.49
C LEU A 533 -6.18 34.04 5.48
N VAL A 534 -4.94 33.71 5.13
CA VAL A 534 -3.76 33.96 5.97
C VAL A 534 -3.56 35.47 6.19
N SER A 535 -3.68 36.29 5.14
CA SER A 535 -3.55 37.74 5.23
C SER A 535 -4.64 38.38 6.10
N LEU A 536 -5.92 38.07 5.87
CA LEU A 536 -7.04 38.58 6.68
C LEU A 536 -6.93 38.14 8.15
N THR A 537 -6.56 36.89 8.40
CA THR A 537 -6.35 36.38 9.77
C THR A 537 -5.17 37.09 10.43
N THR A 538 -4.10 37.39 9.70
CA THR A 538 -2.97 38.18 10.22
C THR A 538 -3.42 39.58 10.67
N VAL A 539 -4.27 40.26 9.88
CA VAL A 539 -4.84 41.56 10.28
C VAL A 539 -5.67 41.40 11.55
N ALA A 540 -6.57 40.40 11.61
CA ALA A 540 -7.43 40.15 12.75
C ALA A 540 -6.65 39.89 14.06
N ILE A 541 -5.57 39.10 14.02
CA ILE A 541 -4.73 38.83 15.21
C ILE A 541 -3.74 39.95 15.54
N SER A 542 -3.66 41.00 14.72
CA SER A 542 -2.84 42.20 15.01
C SER A 542 -3.56 43.22 15.89
N LEU A 543 -4.85 43.02 16.16
CA LEU A 543 -5.69 43.92 16.96
C LEU A 543 -5.51 43.64 18.47
N PRO A 544 -4.86 44.53 19.25
CA PRO A 544 -4.45 44.23 20.63
C PRO A 544 -5.60 44.18 21.65
N ASN A 545 -6.77 44.76 21.38
CA ASN A 545 -7.87 44.82 22.34
C ASN A 545 -8.81 43.61 22.30
N ILE A 546 -8.62 42.67 21.37
CA ILE A 546 -9.46 41.48 21.24
C ILE A 546 -9.07 40.43 22.28
N GLN A 547 -10.06 39.79 22.90
CA GLN A 547 -9.81 38.76 23.92
C GLN A 547 -9.08 37.55 23.30
N ASN A 548 -7.96 37.12 23.92
CA ASN A 548 -7.11 36.03 23.40
C ASN A 548 -7.88 34.74 23.08
N ASN A 549 -8.87 34.36 23.89
CA ASN A 549 -9.71 33.18 23.66
C ASN A 549 -10.53 33.25 22.35
N ILE A 550 -10.92 34.45 21.90
CA ILE A 550 -11.60 34.67 20.62
C ILE A 550 -10.58 34.57 19.47
N VAL A 551 -9.39 35.14 19.65
CA VAL A 551 -8.27 35.04 18.71
C VAL A 551 -7.83 33.58 18.52
N ASP A 552 -7.66 32.83 19.59
CA ASP A 552 -7.33 31.39 19.58
C ASP A 552 -8.42 30.55 18.89
N CYS A 553 -9.70 30.94 19.06
CA CYS A 553 -10.83 30.29 18.38
C CYS A 553 -10.80 30.56 16.86
N LEU A 554 -10.49 31.80 16.45
CA LEU A 554 -10.30 32.15 15.03
C LEU A 554 -9.11 31.38 14.44
N LEU A 555 -7.94 31.40 15.09
CA LEU A 555 -6.76 30.66 14.66
C LEU A 555 -7.03 29.16 14.52
N SER A 556 -7.73 28.56 15.48
CA SER A 556 -8.13 27.15 15.42
C SER A 556 -9.08 26.86 14.23
N SER A 557 -10.05 27.75 14.00
CA SER A 557 -11.03 27.62 12.91
C SER A 557 -10.39 27.78 11.53
N VAL A 558 -9.46 28.73 11.39
CA VAL A 558 -8.71 28.95 10.14
C VAL A 558 -7.69 27.84 9.91
N SER A 559 -7.05 27.31 10.96
CA SER A 559 -6.16 26.13 10.85
C SER A 559 -6.92 24.92 10.31
N GLU A 560 -8.09 24.61 10.87
CA GLU A 560 -8.98 23.56 10.38
C GLU A 560 -9.45 23.84 8.94
N GLY A 561 -9.79 25.09 8.61
CA GLY A 561 -10.20 25.51 7.27
C GLY A 561 -9.11 25.37 6.22
N LEU A 562 -7.89 25.80 6.52
CA LEU A 562 -6.76 25.80 5.60
C LEU A 562 -6.37 24.40 5.13
N VAL A 563 -6.56 23.35 5.95
CA VAL A 563 -6.39 21.95 5.53
C VAL A 563 -7.26 21.63 4.31
N TYR A 564 -8.52 22.06 4.33
CA TYR A 564 -9.47 21.80 3.25
C TYR A 564 -9.31 22.80 2.08
N VAL A 565 -8.97 24.05 2.35
CA VAL A 565 -8.68 25.06 1.32
C VAL A 565 -7.46 24.67 0.48
N THR A 566 -6.35 24.31 1.13
CA THR A 566 -5.17 23.77 0.42
C THR A 566 -5.53 22.54 -0.39
N LEU A 567 -6.44 21.69 0.09
CA LEU A 567 -6.90 20.51 -0.64
C LEU A 567 -7.73 20.85 -1.89
N VAL A 568 -8.54 21.93 -1.85
CA VAL A 568 -9.23 22.49 -3.02
C VAL A 568 -8.21 23.01 -4.03
N GLU A 569 -7.29 23.86 -3.57
CA GLU A 569 -6.27 24.49 -4.40
C GLU A 569 -5.33 23.47 -5.07
N GLU A 570 -4.79 22.49 -4.33
CA GLU A 570 -3.93 21.42 -4.85
C GLU A 570 -4.67 20.48 -5.83
N THR A 571 -6.00 20.41 -5.80
CA THR A 571 -6.79 19.48 -6.63
C THR A 571 -7.37 20.15 -7.88
N LEU A 572 -7.72 21.44 -7.81
CA LEU A 572 -8.42 22.16 -8.89
C LEU A 572 -7.59 23.29 -9.51
N ASN A 573 -6.65 23.89 -8.78
CA ASN A 573 -5.91 25.09 -9.19
C ASN A 573 -4.41 24.79 -9.39
N THR A 574 -4.09 23.91 -10.35
CA THR A 574 -2.75 23.32 -10.51
C THR A 574 -1.81 24.07 -11.46
N THR A 575 -2.00 25.37 -11.70
CA THR A 575 -1.10 26.16 -12.56
C THR A 575 0.20 26.53 -11.82
N ASN A 576 1.31 26.72 -12.55
CA ASN A 576 2.63 26.99 -11.94
C ASN A 576 2.64 28.23 -11.03
N ASP A 577 1.90 29.27 -11.40
CA ASP A 577 1.79 30.48 -10.59
C ASP A 577 1.05 30.19 -9.27
N HIS A 578 -0.06 29.44 -9.34
CA HIS A 578 -0.84 29.05 -8.15
C HIS A 578 -0.03 28.18 -7.18
N VAL A 579 0.79 27.25 -7.66
CA VAL A 579 1.70 26.45 -6.82
C VAL A 579 2.68 27.35 -6.04
N THR A 580 3.13 28.45 -6.65
CA THR A 580 4.04 29.41 -6.00
C THR A 580 3.32 30.24 -4.93
N ILE A 581 2.08 30.66 -5.19
CA ILE A 581 1.24 31.41 -4.23
C ILE A 581 0.86 30.52 -3.04
N GLN A 582 0.46 29.26 -3.27
CA GLN A 582 0.16 28.26 -2.23
C GLN A 582 1.39 28.02 -1.33
N LYS A 583 2.59 27.95 -1.91
CA LYS A 583 3.86 27.83 -1.16
C LYS A 583 4.13 29.06 -0.30
N ALA A 584 3.81 30.26 -0.80
CA ALA A 584 3.90 31.50 -0.02
C ALA A 584 2.91 31.48 1.16
N ALA A 585 1.63 31.16 0.92
CA ALA A 585 0.59 31.05 1.94
C ALA A 585 0.98 30.06 3.06
N LYS A 586 1.43 28.86 2.70
CA LYS A 586 1.87 27.82 3.66
C LYS A 586 3.08 28.25 4.48
N THR A 587 4.02 28.97 3.88
CA THR A 587 5.22 29.51 4.57
C THR A 587 4.88 30.68 5.49
N LEU A 588 3.87 31.46 5.12
CA LEU A 588 3.38 32.59 5.90
C LEU A 588 2.54 32.11 7.09
N TRP A 589 1.62 31.17 6.88
CA TRP A 589 0.76 30.64 7.94
C TRP A 589 1.57 30.10 9.13
N LEU A 590 2.65 29.35 8.87
CA LEU A 590 3.56 28.88 9.92
C LEU A 590 4.17 30.01 10.77
N GLN A 591 4.43 31.19 10.17
CA GLN A 591 4.93 32.36 10.92
C GLN A 591 3.84 33.01 11.75
N VAL A 592 2.61 33.07 11.21
CA VAL A 592 1.44 33.68 11.84
C VAL A 592 0.97 32.82 13.03
N GLU A 593 0.66 31.55 12.79
CA GLU A 593 0.14 30.59 13.78
C GLU A 593 1.14 30.30 14.91
N VAL A 594 2.37 29.90 14.57
CA VAL A 594 3.34 29.40 15.58
C VAL A 594 4.14 30.55 16.20
N TYR A 595 4.61 31.50 15.39
CA TYR A 595 5.57 32.51 15.84
C TYR A 595 4.94 33.89 16.12
N HIS A 596 3.64 34.08 15.86
CA HIS A 596 2.94 35.37 15.98
C HIS A 596 3.66 36.50 15.23
N LYS A 597 4.12 36.16 14.01
CA LYS A 597 4.91 37.03 13.14
C LYS A 597 4.37 37.03 11.72
N TRP A 598 4.51 38.16 11.07
CA TRP A 598 4.27 38.30 9.64
C TRP A 598 5.54 38.79 8.95
N LEU A 599 6.05 37.98 8.01
CA LEU A 599 7.31 38.21 7.28
C LEU A 599 8.53 38.58 8.16
N GLY A 600 8.56 38.09 9.40
CA GLY A 600 9.61 38.34 10.40
C GLY A 600 9.27 39.42 11.43
N ASN A 601 8.32 40.32 11.13
CA ASN A 601 7.84 41.36 12.04
C ASN A 601 6.91 40.74 13.10
N LYS A 602 6.96 41.22 14.35
CA LYS A 602 6.05 40.77 15.41
C LYS A 602 4.71 41.48 15.29
N LEU A 603 3.61 40.75 15.41
CA LEU A 603 2.27 41.32 15.28
C LEU A 603 1.84 42.06 16.56
N THR A 604 2.14 41.51 17.72
CA THR A 604 1.77 42.06 19.05
C THR A 604 2.74 43.13 19.58
N LYS A 605 3.31 43.97 18.71
CA LYS A 605 4.16 45.13 19.11
C LYS A 605 4.07 46.35 18.17
N PRO A 606 2.90 46.99 18.00
CA PRO A 606 2.90 48.42 17.75
C PRO A 606 3.30 49.16 19.05
N ASP A 607 3.86 50.36 18.92
CA ASP A 607 4.19 51.24 20.06
C ASP A 607 2.90 51.58 20.85
N PRO A 608 2.87 51.70 22.19
CA PRO A 608 1.66 52.07 22.96
C PRO A 608 0.93 53.39 22.55
N GLN A 609 1.44 54.13 21.57
CA GLN A 609 0.75 55.24 20.89
C GLN A 609 -0.20 54.82 19.74
N ALA A 610 -0.10 53.57 19.26
CA ALA A 610 -0.82 53.06 18.10
C ALA A 610 -2.07 52.25 18.51
N ASN A 611 -3.09 52.95 19.00
CA ASN A 611 -4.30 52.36 19.57
C ASN A 611 -5.51 52.38 18.62
N THR A 612 -5.52 53.21 17.55
CA THR A 612 -6.63 53.26 16.59
C THR A 612 -6.49 52.22 15.48
N VAL A 613 -7.62 51.81 14.91
CA VAL A 613 -7.67 50.90 13.75
C VAL A 613 -6.86 51.44 12.57
N GLY A 614 -7.02 52.73 12.26
CA GLY A 614 -6.29 53.40 11.17
C GLY A 614 -4.77 53.32 11.32
N GLN A 615 -4.23 53.46 12.54
CA GLN A 615 -2.80 53.35 12.83
C GLN A 615 -2.26 51.92 12.62
N ILE A 616 -2.99 50.90 13.05
CA ILE A 616 -2.59 49.48 12.92
C ILE A 616 -2.59 49.06 11.44
N LEU A 617 -3.66 49.41 10.71
CA LEU A 617 -3.77 49.15 9.28
C LEU A 617 -2.70 49.91 8.49
N GLY A 618 -2.51 51.21 8.77
CA GLY A 618 -1.46 52.03 8.17
C GLY A 618 -0.06 51.42 8.36
N TRP A 619 0.29 50.98 9.58
CA TRP A 619 1.56 50.33 9.85
C TRP A 619 1.76 49.03 9.03
N LEU A 620 0.76 48.16 9.00
CA LEU A 620 0.83 46.90 8.21
C LEU A 620 0.97 47.20 6.71
N ARG A 621 0.19 48.16 6.18
CA ARG A 621 0.25 48.60 4.78
C ARG A 621 1.61 49.15 4.42
N ASP A 622 2.12 50.11 5.19
CA ASP A 622 3.36 50.81 4.87
C ASP A 622 4.55 49.84 4.99
N THR A 623 4.51 48.92 5.96
CA THR A 623 5.48 47.81 6.05
C THR A 623 5.40 46.87 4.84
N ALA A 624 4.19 46.54 4.36
CA ALA A 624 4.00 45.73 3.17
C ALA A 624 4.51 46.40 1.90
N LYS A 625 4.19 47.68 1.72
CA LYS A 625 4.67 48.51 0.61
C LYS A 625 6.20 48.57 0.55
N ASN A 626 6.84 48.84 1.69
CA ASN A 626 8.31 48.87 1.80
C ASN A 626 8.94 47.52 1.42
N ILE A 627 8.38 46.39 1.88
CA ILE A 627 8.88 45.05 1.50
C ILE A 627 8.75 44.80 -0.01
N VAL A 628 7.66 45.25 -0.64
CA VAL A 628 7.47 45.12 -2.10
C VAL A 628 8.49 45.96 -2.87
N THR A 629 8.70 47.23 -2.49
CA THR A 629 9.67 48.12 -3.15
C THR A 629 11.11 47.67 -2.94
N ASP A 630 11.49 47.25 -1.73
CA ASP A 630 12.83 46.75 -1.43
C ASP A 630 13.16 45.55 -2.31
N LEU A 631 12.24 44.59 -2.43
CA LEU A 631 12.42 43.37 -3.24
C LEU A 631 12.41 43.63 -4.75
N GLU A 632 11.92 44.77 -5.23
CA GLU A 632 12.04 45.17 -6.63
C GLU A 632 13.45 45.67 -6.97
N THR A 633 14.09 46.40 -6.05
CA THR A 633 15.44 46.98 -6.27
C THR A 633 16.58 45.96 -6.27
N ILE A 634 16.31 44.70 -5.91
CA ILE A 634 17.31 43.64 -5.81
C ILE A 634 17.65 43.04 -7.19
N ASP A 635 18.94 42.87 -7.44
CA ASP A 635 19.50 42.39 -8.70
C ASP A 635 18.94 41.02 -9.16
N ILE A 636 18.84 40.87 -10.48
CA ILE A 636 18.15 39.80 -11.21
C ILE A 636 18.67 38.42 -10.79
N GLY A 637 19.96 38.28 -10.47
CA GLY A 637 20.57 37.04 -9.99
C GLY A 637 20.03 36.52 -8.65
N SER A 638 19.58 37.40 -7.76
CA SER A 638 18.98 37.03 -6.45
C SER A 638 17.44 36.96 -6.49
N ARG A 639 16.84 37.30 -7.64
CA ARG A 639 15.38 37.38 -7.85
C ARG A 639 14.70 36.00 -7.98
N ASN A 640 15.48 34.96 -8.25
CA ASN A 640 15.03 33.58 -8.49
C ASN A 640 15.13 32.64 -7.28
N ASN A 641 15.23 33.16 -6.06
CA ASN A 641 15.10 32.34 -4.85
C ASN A 641 13.63 32.26 -4.43
N ASP A 642 13.07 31.04 -4.32
CA ASP A 642 11.71 30.79 -3.84
C ASP A 642 11.32 31.63 -2.62
N LYS A 643 12.26 31.88 -1.70
CA LYS A 643 12.03 32.66 -0.48
C LYS A 643 11.74 34.14 -0.75
N SER A 644 12.42 34.79 -1.70
CA SER A 644 12.15 36.20 -2.03
C SER A 644 10.84 36.35 -2.79
N ILE A 645 10.54 35.41 -3.71
CA ILE A 645 9.26 35.36 -4.43
C ILE A 645 8.09 35.18 -3.45
N CYS A 646 8.19 34.26 -2.49
CA CYS A 646 7.16 34.06 -1.46
C CYS A 646 6.96 35.32 -0.60
N ARG A 647 8.05 36.01 -0.18
CA ARG A 647 7.94 37.28 0.57
C ARG A 647 7.24 38.37 -0.24
N PHE A 648 7.59 38.51 -1.52
CA PHE A 648 6.99 39.49 -2.43
C PHE A 648 5.49 39.27 -2.58
N ILE A 649 5.06 38.04 -2.88
CA ILE A 649 3.64 37.67 -3.05
C ILE A 649 2.86 37.95 -1.75
N SER A 650 3.40 37.53 -0.60
CA SER A 650 2.78 37.78 0.71
C SER A 650 2.66 39.26 1.06
N ALA A 651 3.66 40.08 0.75
CA ALA A 651 3.63 41.51 1.00
C ALA A 651 2.63 42.22 0.08
N ASN A 652 2.60 41.87 -1.22
CA ASN A 652 1.67 42.46 -2.17
C ASN A 652 0.20 42.14 -1.82
N SER A 653 -0.08 40.88 -1.42
CA SER A 653 -1.42 40.49 -0.91
C SER A 653 -1.84 41.29 0.32
N MET A 654 -0.94 41.45 1.30
CA MET A 654 -1.24 42.21 2.52
C MET A 654 -1.55 43.68 2.21
N TYR A 655 -0.77 44.32 1.33
CA TYR A 655 -0.99 45.70 0.91
C TYR A 655 -2.38 45.88 0.27
N HIS A 656 -2.73 45.05 -0.73
CA HIS A 656 -3.99 45.16 -1.46
C HIS A 656 -5.22 44.95 -0.55
N ILE A 657 -5.16 43.96 0.36
CA ILE A 657 -6.25 43.69 1.30
C ILE A 657 -6.44 44.86 2.26
N ILE A 658 -5.35 45.43 2.79
CA ILE A 658 -5.45 46.56 3.73
C ILE A 658 -5.95 47.82 3.04
N GLU A 659 -5.43 48.19 1.89
CA GLU A 659 -5.94 49.35 1.14
C GLU A 659 -7.43 49.17 0.80
N THR A 660 -7.87 47.96 0.42
CA THR A 660 -9.30 47.67 0.22
C THR A 660 -10.13 47.88 1.49
N ILE A 661 -9.66 47.38 2.64
CA ILE A 661 -10.33 47.60 3.93
C ILE A 661 -10.35 49.09 4.28
N MET A 662 -9.25 49.83 4.08
CA MET A 662 -9.20 51.25 4.38
C MET A 662 -10.16 52.06 3.49
N LEU A 663 -10.25 51.74 2.20
CA LEU A 663 -11.20 52.35 1.26
C LEU A 663 -12.67 52.07 1.65
N SER A 664 -12.99 50.89 2.19
CA SER A 664 -14.39 50.56 2.55
C SER A 664 -14.93 51.41 3.71
N TYR A 665 -14.07 51.96 4.56
CA TYR A 665 -14.44 52.85 5.67
C TYR A 665 -14.32 54.35 5.34
N ASN A 666 -13.67 54.74 4.24
CA ASN A 666 -13.37 56.14 3.88
C ASN A 666 -12.79 56.93 5.08
N ASP A 667 -13.15 58.20 5.24
CA ASP A 667 -12.68 59.09 6.31
C ASP A 667 -13.12 58.66 7.73
N ASN A 668 -13.98 57.65 7.87
CA ASN A 668 -14.51 57.22 9.17
C ASN A 668 -13.62 56.18 9.88
N ILE A 669 -12.48 55.79 9.31
CA ILE A 669 -11.67 54.65 9.81
C ILE A 669 -11.15 54.82 11.24
N ASP A 670 -10.91 56.06 11.69
CA ASP A 670 -10.49 56.35 13.08
C ASP A 670 -11.65 56.34 14.09
N LEU A 671 -12.91 56.25 13.62
CA LEU A 671 -14.10 56.06 14.45
C LEU A 671 -14.45 54.57 14.66
N VAL A 672 -13.85 53.67 13.87
CA VAL A 672 -14.11 52.23 13.92
C VAL A 672 -13.42 51.60 15.14
N THR A 673 -14.16 50.87 15.95
CA THR A 673 -13.58 50.12 17.07
C THR A 673 -12.84 48.87 16.60
N GLN A 674 -11.86 48.39 17.38
CA GLN A 674 -11.13 47.18 17.02
C GLN A 674 -12.06 45.95 17.00
N GLU A 675 -13.06 45.93 17.88
CA GLU A 675 -14.10 44.91 17.97
C GLU A 675 -15.01 44.88 16.74
N GLU A 676 -15.41 46.04 16.21
CA GLU A 676 -16.18 46.13 14.95
C GLU A 676 -15.37 45.65 13.75
N LEU A 677 -14.10 46.07 13.62
CA LEU A 677 -13.23 45.57 12.55
C LEU A 677 -13.02 44.05 12.68
N PHE A 678 -12.76 43.54 13.89
CA PHE A 678 -12.58 42.11 14.12
C PHE A 678 -13.84 41.32 13.75
N ALA A 679 -15.03 41.81 14.10
CA ALA A 679 -16.29 41.17 13.71
C ALA A 679 -16.51 41.16 12.19
N GLN A 680 -16.14 42.24 11.48
CA GLN A 680 -16.18 42.26 10.01
C GLN A 680 -15.16 41.30 9.39
N LEU A 681 -13.91 41.28 9.88
CA LEU A 681 -12.88 40.34 9.41
C LEU A 681 -13.31 38.88 9.65
N LEU A 682 -13.90 38.57 10.80
CA LEU A 682 -14.44 37.25 11.12
C LEU A 682 -15.52 36.82 10.10
N SER A 683 -16.43 37.75 9.76
CA SER A 683 -17.46 37.52 8.73
C SER A 683 -16.85 37.30 7.34
N ILE A 684 -15.87 38.11 6.94
CA ILE A 684 -15.18 38.01 5.64
C ILE A 684 -14.45 36.66 5.54
N ILE A 685 -13.68 36.29 6.57
CA ILE A 685 -12.97 35.00 6.65
C ILE A 685 -13.96 33.82 6.57
N GLY A 686 -15.09 33.91 7.29
CA GLY A 686 -16.15 32.91 7.25
C GLY A 686 -16.79 32.74 5.86
N ASP A 687 -17.09 33.84 5.17
CA ASP A 687 -17.66 33.85 3.82
C ASP A 687 -16.66 33.32 2.76
N ILE A 688 -15.37 33.67 2.87
CA ILE A 688 -14.31 33.17 1.97
C ILE A 688 -14.08 31.67 2.19
N LEU A 689 -14.07 31.20 3.44
CA LEU A 689 -14.06 29.77 3.75
C LEU A 689 -15.30 29.08 3.18
N ALA A 690 -16.49 29.64 3.39
CA ALA A 690 -17.73 29.09 2.85
C ALA A 690 -17.67 28.96 1.33
N ALA A 691 -17.27 30.01 0.62
CA ALA A 691 -17.14 30.04 -0.84
C ALA A 691 -16.16 28.97 -1.35
N CYS A 692 -14.93 28.94 -0.82
CA CYS A 692 -13.92 27.97 -1.21
C CYS A 692 -14.41 26.52 -0.99
N LEU A 693 -15.02 26.24 0.16
CA LEU A 693 -15.45 24.91 0.55
C LEU A 693 -16.70 24.41 -0.20
N THR A 694 -17.39 25.26 -0.98
CA THR A 694 -18.40 24.79 -1.95
C THR A 694 -17.79 23.86 -3.02
N ASN A 695 -16.48 23.93 -3.25
CA ASN A 695 -15.77 23.06 -4.20
C ASN A 695 -15.48 21.64 -3.64
N LEU A 696 -15.69 21.39 -2.34
CA LEU A 696 -15.39 20.09 -1.71
C LEU A 696 -16.04 18.88 -2.41
N PRO A 697 -17.31 18.92 -2.88
CA PRO A 697 -17.90 17.80 -3.62
C PRO A 697 -17.17 17.47 -4.93
N GLN A 698 -16.62 18.48 -5.62
CA GLN A 698 -15.81 18.29 -6.82
C GLN A 698 -14.44 17.68 -6.46
N VAL A 699 -13.79 18.18 -5.41
CA VAL A 699 -12.53 17.61 -4.88
C VAL A 699 -12.68 16.13 -4.51
N ILE A 700 -13.76 15.77 -3.79
CA ILE A 700 -14.04 14.38 -3.41
C ILE A 700 -14.27 13.52 -4.66
N ALA A 701 -15.05 14.01 -5.63
CA ALA A 701 -15.29 13.28 -6.89
C ALA A 701 -14.01 13.06 -7.70
N VAL A 702 -13.14 14.07 -7.83
CA VAL A 702 -11.84 13.95 -8.51
C VAL A 702 -10.95 12.93 -7.79
N LYS A 703 -10.86 12.98 -6.45
CA LYS A 703 -10.05 12.04 -5.66
C LYS A 703 -10.58 10.60 -5.63
N CYS A 704 -11.84 10.35 -6.02
CA CYS A 704 -12.34 8.99 -6.24
C CYS A 704 -11.64 8.28 -7.41
N HIS A 705 -11.16 9.03 -8.40
CA HIS A 705 -10.44 8.45 -9.54
C HIS A 705 -8.93 8.37 -9.27
N ALA A 706 -8.31 7.28 -9.75
CA ALA A 706 -6.86 7.22 -9.92
C ALA A 706 -6.53 6.44 -11.20
N SER A 707 -5.63 7.01 -12.01
CA SER A 707 -5.20 6.43 -13.29
C SER A 707 -4.41 5.14 -13.10
N THR A 708 -3.56 5.06 -12.09
CA THR A 708 -2.79 3.83 -11.76
C THR A 708 -3.62 2.90 -10.87
N ILE A 709 -3.80 1.65 -11.32
CA ILE A 709 -4.62 0.63 -10.63
C ILE A 709 -4.18 0.38 -9.18
N GLU A 710 -2.88 0.43 -8.91
CA GLU A 710 -2.29 0.23 -7.57
C GLU A 710 -2.68 1.32 -6.56
N LYS A 711 -3.05 2.52 -7.03
CA LYS A 711 -3.43 3.65 -6.16
C LYS A 711 -4.95 3.78 -5.95
N ARG A 712 -5.79 3.07 -6.72
CA ARG A 712 -7.26 3.24 -6.72
C ARG A 712 -7.88 3.06 -5.34
N GLU A 713 -7.61 1.95 -4.66
CA GLU A 713 -8.17 1.69 -3.32
C GLU A 713 -7.76 2.77 -2.31
N THR A 714 -6.51 3.24 -2.35
CA THR A 714 -6.02 4.31 -1.47
C THR A 714 -6.67 5.66 -1.80
N SER A 715 -6.85 5.98 -3.09
CA SER A 715 -7.47 7.23 -3.53
C SER A 715 -8.93 7.32 -3.09
N VAL A 716 -9.71 6.25 -3.31
CA VAL A 716 -11.11 6.20 -2.86
C VAL A 716 -11.20 6.16 -1.33
N HIS A 717 -10.25 5.51 -0.62
CA HIS A 717 -10.20 5.57 0.85
C HIS A 717 -10.05 7.02 1.35
N VAL A 718 -9.15 7.80 0.75
CA VAL A 718 -8.97 9.23 1.07
C VAL A 718 -10.23 10.02 0.75
N ALA A 719 -10.85 9.82 -0.42
CA ALA A 719 -12.09 10.49 -0.80
C ALA A 719 -13.27 10.15 0.15
N ALA A 720 -13.39 8.89 0.57
CA ALA A 720 -14.42 8.42 1.50
C ALA A 720 -14.21 8.94 2.94
N GLN A 721 -12.95 9.08 3.38
CA GLN A 721 -12.62 9.75 4.64
C GLN A 721 -12.98 11.24 4.57
N LEU A 722 -12.54 11.95 3.53
CA LEU A 722 -12.84 13.35 3.29
C LEU A 722 -14.35 13.63 3.24
N LEU A 723 -15.13 12.76 2.60
CA LEU A 723 -16.60 12.84 2.58
C LEU A 723 -17.21 12.79 4.00
N GLY A 724 -16.69 11.93 4.89
CA GLY A 724 -17.18 11.85 6.27
C GLY A 724 -16.81 13.08 7.10
N GLU A 725 -15.54 13.50 7.01
CA GLU A 725 -15.01 14.68 7.71
C GLU A 725 -15.68 15.99 7.27
N THR A 726 -16.10 16.10 6.01
CA THR A 726 -16.72 17.32 5.47
C THR A 726 -18.24 17.22 5.33
N MET A 727 -18.87 16.12 5.77
CA MET A 727 -20.30 15.85 5.56
C MET A 727 -21.21 16.97 6.09
N GLN A 728 -20.93 17.49 7.29
CA GLN A 728 -21.69 18.62 7.85
C GLN A 728 -21.43 19.91 7.07
N ILE A 729 -20.19 20.17 6.62
CA ILE A 729 -19.84 21.36 5.82
C ILE A 729 -20.66 21.38 4.53
N ILE A 730 -20.64 20.27 3.78
CA ILE A 730 -21.37 20.15 2.51
C ILE A 730 -22.88 20.36 2.73
N ASN A 731 -23.45 19.78 3.79
CA ASN A 731 -24.86 19.99 4.12
C ASN A 731 -25.18 21.45 4.50
N THR A 732 -24.32 22.12 5.27
CA THR A 732 -24.50 23.53 5.67
C THR A 732 -24.33 24.52 4.51
N LEU A 733 -23.48 24.21 3.53
CA LEU A 733 -23.24 25.08 2.36
C LEU A 733 -24.24 24.82 1.22
N LYS A 734 -24.80 23.61 1.12
CA LYS A 734 -25.72 23.21 0.04
C LYS A 734 -26.95 24.11 -0.12
N ASP A 735 -27.47 24.64 0.98
CA ASP A 735 -28.72 25.43 0.97
C ASP A 735 -28.46 26.93 0.75
N ARG A 736 -27.21 27.35 0.52
CA ARG A 736 -26.85 28.71 0.12
C ARG A 736 -26.99 28.89 -1.39
N GLN A 737 -27.41 30.08 -1.81
CA GLN A 737 -27.49 30.44 -3.23
C GLN A 737 -26.08 30.69 -3.78
N LEU A 738 -25.63 29.84 -4.70
CA LEU A 738 -24.35 29.97 -5.39
C LEU A 738 -24.40 31.07 -6.46
N PRO A 739 -23.26 31.72 -6.77
CA PRO A 739 -23.14 32.58 -7.94
C PRO A 739 -23.34 31.76 -9.23
N SER A 740 -23.81 32.40 -10.29
CA SER A 740 -24.04 31.76 -11.60
C SER A 740 -22.75 31.57 -12.42
N LEU A 741 -21.74 30.96 -11.79
CA LEU A 741 -20.44 30.60 -12.36
C LEU A 741 -20.43 29.12 -12.80
N ASN A 742 -19.55 28.78 -13.74
CA ASN A 742 -19.29 27.38 -14.08
C ASN A 742 -18.54 26.69 -12.94
N LEU A 743 -18.70 25.36 -12.80
CA LEU A 743 -18.05 24.57 -11.75
C LEU A 743 -16.52 24.75 -11.73
N ASP A 744 -15.89 24.78 -12.91
CA ASP A 744 -14.44 24.96 -13.02
C ASP A 744 -13.99 26.40 -12.74
N GLU A 745 -14.91 27.37 -12.71
CA GLU A 745 -14.64 28.76 -12.32
C GLU A 745 -14.82 28.97 -10.80
N LEU A 746 -15.73 28.22 -10.15
CA LEU A 746 -15.94 28.27 -8.69
C LEU A 746 -14.66 27.93 -7.89
N ALA A 747 -13.69 27.24 -8.50
CA ALA A 747 -12.42 26.91 -7.88
C ALA A 747 -11.48 28.13 -7.73
N TYR A 748 -11.68 29.21 -8.49
CA TYR A 748 -10.76 30.36 -8.54
C TYR A 748 -11.36 31.59 -7.83
N ILE A 749 -10.68 32.09 -6.79
CA ILE A 749 -11.16 33.26 -6.02
C ILE A 749 -11.36 34.50 -6.91
N GLU A 750 -10.47 34.70 -7.89
CA GLU A 750 -10.52 35.78 -8.88
C GLU A 750 -11.84 35.79 -9.68
N LYS A 751 -12.43 34.62 -9.94
CA LYS A 751 -13.71 34.48 -10.66
C LYS A 751 -14.91 34.86 -9.79
N TRP A 752 -14.85 34.61 -8.48
CA TRP A 752 -15.87 35.07 -7.53
C TRP A 752 -15.82 36.61 -7.41
N CYS A 753 -14.63 37.20 -7.28
CA CYS A 753 -14.48 38.66 -7.22
C CYS A 753 -14.97 39.33 -8.52
N ALA A 754 -14.63 38.78 -9.69
CA ALA A 754 -15.12 39.26 -10.98
C ALA A 754 -16.65 39.20 -11.10
N TYR A 755 -17.28 38.15 -10.55
CA TYR A 755 -18.75 38.01 -10.55
C TYR A 755 -19.45 39.11 -9.75
N PHE A 756 -18.98 39.42 -8.53
CA PHE A 756 -19.61 40.46 -7.70
C PHE A 756 -19.32 41.89 -8.19
N THR A 757 -18.11 42.15 -8.69
CA THR A 757 -17.72 43.48 -9.22
C THR A 757 -18.34 43.82 -10.58
N SER A 758 -18.93 42.86 -11.30
CA SER A 758 -19.58 43.07 -12.60
C SER A 758 -20.80 42.17 -12.77
N PRO A 759 -21.92 42.47 -12.08
CA PRO A 759 -23.20 41.85 -12.39
C PRO A 759 -23.58 42.22 -13.83
N PHE A 760 -23.59 41.24 -14.73
CA PHE A 760 -24.19 41.40 -16.05
C PHE A 760 -25.68 41.78 -15.91
N PRO A 761 -26.21 42.63 -16.80
CA PRO A 761 -27.60 43.11 -16.75
C PRO A 761 -28.64 42.01 -17.05
#